data_AF-A0AAT9RL67-F1
#
_entry.id   AF-A0AAT9RL67-F1
#
_cell.length_a   1.000
_cell.length_b   1.000
_cell.length_c   1.000
_cell.angle_alpha   90.00
_cell.angle_beta   90.00
_cell.angle_gamma   90.00
#
_symmetry.space_group_name_H-M   'P 1'
#
loop_
_entity.id
_entity.type
_entity.pdbx_description
1 polymer ?
#
loop_
_entity_poly.entity_id
_entity_poly.type
_entity_poly.pdbx_seq_one_letter_code
_entity_poly.pdbx_strand_id
1 'polypeptide(L)'
;MTDTTAFNWRSFLLRWSGEWADSLPDGDTRGEDDEAARRARWLGFPPASEEGIAALEERLGRRMPPSYREFLKVSDGWRHAGGFVWLLAGTQDAHWHNNESGLAEMVEEDLDEDAGPEERREADLWRRGLQLDVESDVTHVLMDPEDVDEVGEWAVYTWASWRAAPPERHANFLEFMREMYREFHSLRAHGSDGEPEFANDTTRNLDAQVEEARLEALRGGWERAVKALDEAKEYGRPRAAGLGDQIRRLLGQTSMVYFEDLVTGPRYAPELLPPLVAEHAAHSYRDDSALTFFLRGADDDVVSLAHTTLNQVRNGTYRYTAAGPFGEPVERARELARWGDTDGAWRTLMDALPLWEPVGPDHLAPLGWVADPLLGPLLTPERGRELLSTPRGGQAGEAPRPTAGLDPGGLAWLAEPDPGDNRTSYRFVLVEGVEPEELPRRLTDGDGDRDGDGDGTVLNEPMTFWEARRRSLDNKQGEFSSYDDRALMAVGRAGTGWSFAFDGDPAPFGRERFVSPAAAAGEGTRAVVVWSGLRTWHGEPFFHLSVARDGAEQYAFTYADGEVRSSGEIPRALDPSRFFGDLADSAEAERSLLEAVTGEFGAHLPRHAIVNGRLHTFTTRSWTRPPRDGETYAVIRLS
;
A
#
# COMPACT_ATOMS: atom_id res chain seq x y z
N MET A 1 42.57 18.44 -4.72
CA MET A 1 42.03 19.78 -4.41
C MET A 1 40.70 19.88 -5.13
N THR A 2 39.64 19.44 -4.47
CA THR A 2 38.27 19.58 -4.92
C THR A 2 37.81 20.98 -4.52
N ASP A 3 37.47 21.77 -5.52
CA ASP A 3 37.02 23.14 -5.41
C ASP A 3 35.56 23.11 -4.92
N THR A 4 35.37 23.09 -3.59
CA THR A 4 34.04 23.20 -2.97
C THR A 4 33.59 24.65 -3.13
N THR A 5 32.81 24.95 -4.16
CA THR A 5 32.20 26.27 -4.36
C THR A 5 31.46 26.68 -3.08
N ALA A 6 31.99 27.67 -2.36
CA ALA A 6 31.41 28.19 -1.13
C ALA A 6 29.96 28.66 -1.37
N PHE A 7 29.05 28.31 -0.46
CA PHE A 7 27.66 28.75 -0.52
C PHE A 7 27.57 30.29 -0.49
N ASN A 8 26.77 30.88 -1.37
CA ASN A 8 26.65 32.34 -1.47
C ASN A 8 25.58 32.86 -0.49
N TRP A 9 25.98 33.01 0.78
CA TRP A 9 25.13 33.55 1.85
C TRP A 9 24.47 34.88 1.50
N ARG A 10 25.22 35.83 0.92
CA ARG A 10 24.68 37.15 0.58
C ARG A 10 23.50 37.07 -0.39
N SER A 11 23.61 36.25 -1.44
CA SER A 11 22.54 36.11 -2.43
C SER A 11 21.30 35.42 -1.85
N PHE A 12 21.52 34.40 -1.00
CA PHE A 12 20.45 33.70 -0.30
C PHE A 12 19.68 34.62 0.66
N LEU A 13 20.39 35.34 1.52
CA LEU A 13 19.78 36.25 2.52
C LEU A 13 19.11 37.47 1.87
N LEU A 14 19.64 38.00 0.77
CA LEU A 14 19.00 39.07 0.01
C LEU A 14 17.68 38.61 -0.61
N ARG A 15 17.64 37.39 -1.15
CA ARG A 15 16.41 36.80 -1.69
C ARG A 15 15.37 36.65 -0.59
N TRP A 16 15.73 36.00 0.52
CA TRP A 16 14.83 35.81 1.65
C TRP A 16 14.29 37.15 2.19
N SER A 17 15.15 38.14 2.38
CA SER A 17 14.72 39.47 2.85
C SER A 17 13.72 40.14 1.90
N GLY A 18 13.93 40.00 0.59
CA GLY A 18 13.00 40.54 -0.41
C GLY A 18 11.65 39.85 -0.37
N GLU A 19 11.64 38.52 -0.36
CA GLU A 19 10.42 37.71 -0.34
C GLU A 19 9.63 37.90 0.96
N TRP A 20 10.30 38.01 2.10
CA TRP A 20 9.66 38.35 3.38
C TRP A 20 9.03 39.75 3.35
N ALA A 21 9.74 40.75 2.81
CA ALA A 21 9.23 42.11 2.73
C ALA A 21 7.99 42.23 1.82
N ASP A 22 7.92 41.39 0.78
CA ASP A 22 6.77 41.27 -0.12
C ASP A 22 5.61 40.46 0.47
N SER A 23 5.87 39.60 1.48
CA SER A 23 4.87 38.73 2.10
C SER A 23 3.93 39.43 3.09
N LEU A 24 4.29 40.62 3.57
CA LEU A 24 3.56 41.32 4.61
C LEU A 24 2.60 42.38 4.03
N PRO A 25 1.31 42.36 4.40
CA PRO A 25 0.39 43.47 4.15
C PRO A 25 0.87 44.79 4.80
N ASP A 26 0.35 45.92 4.33
CA ASP A 26 0.64 47.22 4.97
C ASP A 26 0.08 47.25 6.40
N GLY A 27 0.97 47.42 7.39
CA GLY A 27 0.61 47.50 8.82
C GLY A 27 0.67 46.20 9.62
N ASP A 28 1.15 45.09 9.04
CA ASP A 28 1.15 43.76 9.68
C ASP A 28 2.52 43.34 10.27
N THR A 29 3.37 44.32 10.60
CA THR A 29 4.69 44.10 11.22
C THR A 29 4.58 44.01 12.74
N ARG A 30 5.40 43.18 13.41
CA ARG A 30 5.34 43.03 14.89
C ARG A 30 5.88 44.23 15.66
N GLY A 31 6.60 45.14 15.00
CA GLY A 31 7.14 46.35 15.63
C GLY A 31 7.84 47.30 14.65
N GLU A 32 8.40 48.39 15.18
CA GLU A 32 9.09 49.42 14.39
C GLU A 32 10.34 48.88 13.67
N ASP A 33 11.04 47.91 14.28
CA ASP A 33 12.23 47.30 13.70
C ASP A 33 11.91 46.43 12.48
N ASP A 34 10.81 45.68 12.51
CA ASP A 34 10.31 44.90 11.37
C ASP A 34 9.92 45.81 10.21
N GLU A 35 9.28 46.93 10.51
CA GLU A 35 8.87 47.92 9.53
C GLU A 35 10.09 48.65 8.92
N ALA A 36 11.15 48.87 9.71
CA ALA A 36 12.43 49.34 9.19
C ALA A 36 13.11 48.31 8.29
N ALA A 37 13.15 47.03 8.69
CA ALA A 37 13.71 45.92 7.92
C ALA A 37 12.96 45.71 6.59
N ARG A 38 11.62 45.80 6.62
CA ARG A 38 10.75 45.72 5.43
C ARG A 38 11.06 46.82 4.43
N ARG A 39 11.15 48.07 4.88
CA ARG A 39 11.52 49.21 4.01
C ARG A 39 12.94 49.09 3.46
N ALA A 40 13.88 48.60 4.25
CA ALA A 40 15.26 48.36 3.83
C ALA A 40 15.39 47.12 2.93
N ARG A 41 14.37 46.26 2.87
CA ARG A 41 14.38 44.92 2.25
C ARG A 41 15.58 44.09 2.71
N TRP A 42 15.88 44.17 4.01
CA TRP A 42 17.00 43.47 4.64
C TRP A 42 16.63 43.06 6.07
N LEU A 43 16.54 41.76 6.30
CA LEU A 43 16.26 41.16 7.62
C LEU A 43 17.50 41.11 8.52
N GLY A 44 18.67 41.02 7.89
CA GLY A 44 19.94 40.89 8.58
C GLY A 44 20.40 42.17 9.29
N PHE A 45 21.58 42.06 9.89
CA PHE A 45 22.30 43.15 10.55
C PHE A 45 23.57 43.48 9.74
N PRO A 46 24.28 44.56 10.08
CA PRO A 46 25.60 44.80 9.52
C PRO A 46 26.50 43.56 9.68
N PRO A 47 27.38 43.25 8.71
CA PRO A 47 28.34 42.16 8.81
C PRO A 47 29.21 42.25 10.08
N ALA A 48 29.47 41.11 10.71
CA ALA A 48 30.46 41.03 11.77
C ALA A 48 31.87 41.22 11.19
N SER A 49 32.70 42.02 11.85
CA SER A 49 34.11 42.11 11.50
C SER A 49 34.85 40.84 11.93
N GLU A 50 36.00 40.58 11.32
CA GLU A 50 36.83 39.42 11.69
C GLU A 50 37.26 39.49 13.17
N GLU A 51 37.48 40.70 13.69
CA GLU A 51 37.77 40.95 15.10
C GLU A 51 36.56 40.62 16.00
N GLY A 52 35.34 40.95 15.57
CA GLY A 52 34.12 40.61 16.30
C GLY A 52 33.90 39.11 16.38
N ILE A 53 34.13 38.38 15.28
CA ILE A 53 34.05 36.92 15.28
C ILE A 53 35.16 36.30 16.12
N ALA A 54 36.39 36.82 16.05
CA ALA A 54 37.49 36.35 16.88
C ALA A 54 37.20 36.58 18.38
N ALA A 55 36.59 37.71 18.75
CA ALA A 55 36.17 38.00 20.11
C ALA A 55 35.06 37.05 20.60
N LEU A 56 34.10 36.70 19.74
CA LEU A 56 33.10 35.66 20.01
C LEU A 56 33.79 34.31 20.29
N GLU A 57 34.70 33.89 19.43
CA GLU A 57 35.42 32.61 19.57
C GLU A 57 36.29 32.57 20.83
N GLU A 58 36.96 33.68 21.17
CA GLU A 58 37.71 33.82 22.40
C GLU A 58 36.79 33.75 23.62
N ARG A 59 35.64 34.43 23.59
CA ARG A 59 34.65 34.42 24.67
C ARG A 59 34.05 33.03 24.91
N LEU A 60 33.77 32.29 23.84
CA LEU A 60 33.20 30.94 23.92
C LEU A 60 34.28 29.85 24.11
N GLY A 61 35.56 30.19 23.88
CA GLY A 61 36.69 29.26 24.01
C GLY A 61 36.80 28.22 22.89
N ARG A 62 36.03 28.38 21.80
CA ARG A 62 36.04 27.48 20.64
C ARG A 62 35.94 28.26 19.34
N ARG A 63 36.55 27.70 18.29
CA ARG A 63 36.36 28.21 16.93
C ARG A 63 34.95 27.86 16.45
N MET A 64 34.25 28.83 15.87
CA MET A 64 32.90 28.64 15.36
C MET A 64 32.91 27.77 14.10
N PRO A 65 31.85 26.98 13.88
CA PRO A 65 31.73 26.14 12.69
C PRO A 65 31.76 26.99 11.40
N PRO A 66 32.37 26.49 10.31
CA PRO A 66 32.64 27.30 9.12
C PRO A 66 31.40 28.00 8.55
N SER A 67 30.26 27.32 8.45
CA SER A 67 29.04 27.88 7.87
C SER A 67 28.47 29.03 8.71
N TYR A 68 28.50 28.94 10.05
CA TYR A 68 28.09 30.02 10.95
C TYR A 68 29.05 31.21 10.87
N ARG A 69 30.36 30.95 10.79
CA ARG A 69 31.37 32.01 10.59
C ARG A 69 31.15 32.78 9.29
N GLU A 70 30.91 32.08 8.17
CA GLU A 70 30.66 32.72 6.87
C GLU A 70 29.31 33.45 6.85
N PHE A 71 28.31 32.97 7.56
CA PHE A 71 27.05 33.68 7.78
C PHE A 71 27.28 35.02 8.53
N LEU A 72 28.03 35.01 9.64
CA LEU A 72 28.32 36.21 10.43
C LEU A 72 29.05 37.29 9.64
N LYS A 73 29.92 36.90 8.70
CA LYS A 73 30.58 37.82 7.75
C LYS A 73 29.63 38.50 6.77
N VAL A 74 28.39 38.06 6.69
CA VAL A 74 27.34 38.69 5.87
C VAL A 74 26.30 39.39 6.75
N SER A 75 25.98 38.83 7.92
CA SER A 75 24.98 39.36 8.85
C SER A 75 25.30 38.97 10.29
N ASP A 76 25.51 39.95 11.17
CA ASP A 76 25.76 39.73 12.60
C ASP A 76 24.47 39.49 13.39
N GLY A 77 23.81 38.35 13.11
CA GLY A 77 22.46 38.00 13.60
C GLY A 77 21.42 38.00 12.47
N TRP A 78 20.22 37.50 12.73
CA TRP A 78 19.15 37.40 11.71
C TRP A 78 17.76 37.58 12.32
N ARG A 79 16.87 38.31 11.63
CA ARG A 79 15.46 38.40 12.01
C ARG A 79 14.61 37.37 11.29
N HIS A 80 13.60 36.84 11.97
CA HIS A 80 12.62 35.90 11.42
C HIS A 80 13.29 34.70 10.75
N ALA A 81 14.11 33.97 11.51
CA ALA A 81 14.62 32.66 11.08
C ALA A 81 13.47 31.66 11.15
N GLY A 82 12.82 31.48 10.00
CA GLY A 82 11.64 30.63 9.87
C GLY A 82 10.41 31.30 10.43
N GLY A 83 9.58 30.50 11.07
CA GLY A 83 8.28 30.89 11.56
C GLY A 83 8.18 31.12 13.05
N PHE A 84 9.22 30.80 13.83
CA PHE A 84 9.13 30.80 15.30
C PHE A 84 10.36 31.40 16.01
N VAL A 85 11.45 31.71 15.29
CA VAL A 85 12.62 32.41 15.83
C VAL A 85 12.65 33.84 15.29
N TRP A 86 12.31 34.80 16.13
CA TRP A 86 12.21 36.23 15.77
C TRP A 86 13.58 36.88 15.66
N LEU A 87 14.52 36.47 16.51
CA LEU A 87 15.90 36.94 16.47
C LEU A 87 16.87 35.79 16.73
N LEU A 88 17.72 35.54 15.73
CA LEU A 88 18.84 34.63 15.79
C LEU A 88 20.12 35.38 16.14
N ALA A 89 20.93 34.80 17.01
CA ALA A 89 22.08 35.42 17.62
C ALA A 89 23.15 35.86 16.61
N GLY A 90 23.72 37.03 16.87
CA GLY A 90 25.00 37.46 16.32
C GLY A 90 26.16 37.14 17.27
N THR A 91 27.30 37.80 17.04
CA THR A 91 28.53 37.68 17.83
C THR A 91 28.38 38.13 19.27
N GLN A 92 27.44 39.01 19.59
CA GLN A 92 27.22 39.50 20.95
C GLN A 92 26.31 38.59 21.77
N ASP A 93 25.28 38.04 21.14
CA ASP A 93 24.19 37.35 21.84
C ASP A 93 24.41 35.84 21.96
N ALA A 94 25.21 35.23 21.08
CA ALA A 94 25.46 33.79 21.12
C ALA A 94 26.18 33.41 22.43
N HIS A 95 25.63 32.45 23.18
CA HIS A 95 26.14 32.04 24.49
C HIS A 95 25.86 30.55 24.77
N TRP A 96 26.64 29.95 25.68
CA TRP A 96 26.39 28.58 26.12
C TRP A 96 25.05 28.52 26.86
N HIS A 97 24.22 27.53 26.51
CA HIS A 97 22.92 27.34 27.14
C HIS A 97 23.09 27.20 28.66
N ASN A 98 22.31 27.96 29.41
CA ASN A 98 22.43 28.10 30.86
C ASN A 98 21.44 27.24 31.65
N ASN A 99 20.59 26.46 30.97
CA ASN A 99 19.54 25.63 31.55
C ASN A 99 18.55 26.39 32.45
N GLU A 100 18.31 27.67 32.20
CA GLU A 100 17.32 28.46 32.96
C GLU A 100 15.89 27.89 32.84
N SER A 101 15.59 27.17 31.76
CA SER A 101 14.31 26.51 31.53
C SER A 101 14.13 25.20 32.31
N GLY A 102 15.19 24.66 32.93
CA GLY A 102 15.17 23.36 33.61
C GLY A 102 15.03 22.15 32.67
N LEU A 103 15.09 22.36 31.35
CA LEU A 103 14.90 21.30 30.35
C LEU A 103 15.96 20.20 30.43
N ALA A 104 17.21 20.53 30.77
CA ALA A 104 18.25 19.52 30.97
C ALA A 104 17.91 18.56 32.12
N GLU A 105 17.29 19.07 33.19
CA GLU A 105 16.91 18.26 34.36
C GLU A 105 15.72 17.37 34.02
N MET A 106 14.73 17.93 33.31
CA MET A 106 13.55 17.18 32.85
C MET A 106 13.91 16.03 31.92
N VAL A 107 14.77 16.28 30.91
CA VAL A 107 15.19 15.24 29.96
C VAL A 107 16.06 14.18 30.62
N GLU A 108 16.88 14.55 31.62
CA GLU A 108 17.68 13.58 32.39
C GLU A 108 16.83 12.69 33.30
N GLU A 109 15.74 13.19 33.88
CA GLU A 109 14.82 12.38 34.69
C GLU A 109 14.11 11.29 33.86
N ASP A 110 13.96 11.51 32.56
CA ASP A 110 13.37 10.56 31.62
C ASP A 110 14.38 9.51 31.08
N LEU A 111 15.69 9.66 31.36
CA LEU A 111 16.70 8.67 30.98
C LEU A 111 16.74 7.49 31.94
N ASP A 112 16.50 6.27 31.44
CA ASP A 112 16.72 5.04 32.19
C ASP A 112 18.14 4.44 31.98
N GLU A 113 18.46 3.36 32.70
CA GLU A 113 19.77 2.69 32.59
C GLU A 113 20.03 2.10 31.18
N ASP A 114 18.96 1.84 30.42
CA ASP A 114 18.99 1.25 29.08
C ASP A 114 19.03 2.29 27.95
N ALA A 115 19.00 3.59 28.28
CA ALA A 115 19.00 4.68 27.32
C ALA A 115 20.14 4.60 26.29
N GLY A 116 19.79 4.81 25.02
CA GLY A 116 20.69 4.74 23.87
C GLY A 116 21.70 5.90 23.82
N PRO A 117 22.74 5.79 22.97
CA PRO A 117 23.70 6.88 22.75
C PRO A 117 23.07 8.18 22.21
N GLU A 118 21.95 8.08 21.50
CA GLU A 118 21.22 9.24 20.96
C GLU A 118 20.46 9.99 22.06
N GLU A 119 19.69 9.28 22.89
CA GLU A 119 18.95 9.85 24.03
C GLU A 119 19.89 10.52 25.04
N ARG A 120 21.06 9.91 25.32
CA ARG A 120 22.09 10.52 26.17
C ARG A 120 22.69 11.79 25.56
N ARG A 121 22.86 11.83 24.24
CA ARG A 121 23.33 13.03 23.54
C ARG A 121 22.31 14.16 23.62
N GLU A 122 21.03 13.85 23.48
CA GLU A 122 19.94 14.83 23.62
C GLU A 122 19.89 15.44 25.02
N ALA A 123 20.14 14.66 26.07
CA ALA A 123 20.27 15.21 27.43
C ALA A 123 21.50 16.12 27.57
N ASP A 124 22.66 15.68 27.07
CA ASP A 124 23.89 16.47 27.14
C ASP A 124 23.80 17.78 26.34
N LEU A 125 23.05 17.79 25.22
CA LEU A 125 22.82 18.97 24.39
C LEU A 125 22.35 20.15 25.22
N TRP A 126 21.43 19.93 26.17
CA TRP A 126 20.91 20.97 27.06
C TRP A 126 21.95 21.47 28.07
N ARG A 127 23.10 20.82 28.24
CA ARG A 127 24.18 21.31 29.12
C ARG A 127 25.31 22.01 28.37
N ARG A 128 25.57 21.61 27.12
CA ARG A 128 26.75 22.07 26.35
C ARG A 128 26.40 22.79 25.06
N GLY A 129 25.13 22.84 24.67
CA GLY A 129 24.69 23.48 23.44
C GLY A 129 25.01 24.98 23.43
N LEU A 130 25.48 25.47 22.29
CA LEU A 130 25.58 26.89 22.02
C LEU A 130 24.20 27.40 21.58
N GLN A 131 23.58 28.27 22.37
CA GLN A 131 22.25 28.81 22.11
C GLN A 131 22.30 29.98 21.12
N LEU A 132 21.41 29.93 20.12
CA LEU A 132 21.29 30.92 19.06
C LEU A 132 19.92 31.62 19.02
N ASP A 133 18.87 31.07 19.61
CA ASP A 133 17.59 31.76 19.76
C ASP A 133 17.71 32.88 20.81
N VAL A 134 17.66 34.14 20.37
CA VAL A 134 17.65 35.32 21.26
C VAL A 134 16.22 35.70 21.61
N GLU A 135 15.35 35.70 20.60
CA GLU A 135 13.92 35.90 20.76
C GLU A 135 13.19 34.87 19.89
N SER A 136 12.36 34.06 20.52
CA SER A 136 11.59 33.02 19.85
C SER A 136 10.23 32.82 20.54
N ASP A 137 9.30 32.22 19.82
CA ASP A 137 8.11 31.65 20.41
C ASP A 137 8.53 30.29 20.99
N VAL A 138 8.99 30.23 22.25
CA VAL A 138 9.30 28.99 23.00
C VAL A 138 10.03 27.90 22.19
N THR A 139 10.95 28.32 21.32
CA THR A 139 11.71 27.48 20.38
C THR A 139 13.20 27.69 20.64
N HIS A 140 13.89 26.62 21.01
CA HIS A 140 15.32 26.62 21.24
C HIS A 140 16.09 26.18 19.99
N VAL A 141 17.19 26.87 19.70
CA VAL A 141 18.14 26.57 18.62
C VAL A 141 19.52 26.44 19.23
N LEU A 142 20.02 25.21 19.28
CA LEU A 142 21.26 24.84 19.95
C LEU A 142 22.25 24.24 18.95
N MET A 143 23.51 24.67 18.95
CA MET A 143 24.58 23.97 18.23
C MET A 143 25.36 23.06 19.17
N ASP A 144 25.61 21.80 18.81
CA ASP A 144 26.37 20.88 19.65
C ASP A 144 27.87 20.89 19.28
N PRO A 145 28.76 21.39 20.15
CA PRO A 145 30.21 21.40 19.91
C PRO A 145 30.87 20.00 19.93
N GLU A 146 30.13 18.95 20.28
CA GLU A 146 30.60 17.55 20.30
C GLU A 146 29.98 16.68 19.21
N ASP A 147 28.93 17.16 18.52
CA ASP A 147 28.41 16.54 17.30
C ASP A 147 28.96 17.28 16.07
N VAL A 148 30.21 16.97 15.74
CA VAL A 148 31.01 17.65 14.73
C VAL A 148 31.30 16.71 13.56
N ASP A 149 31.09 17.20 12.33
CA ASP A 149 31.39 16.43 11.12
C ASP A 149 32.88 16.49 10.71
N GLU A 150 33.23 15.82 9.62
CA GLU A 150 34.62 15.76 9.13
C GLU A 150 35.21 17.12 8.71
N VAL A 151 34.37 18.11 8.42
CA VAL A 151 34.79 19.46 7.98
C VAL A 151 34.73 20.49 9.11
N GLY A 152 34.36 20.07 10.32
CA GLY A 152 34.31 20.93 11.51
C GLY A 152 32.98 21.68 11.66
N GLU A 153 31.93 21.31 10.93
CA GLU A 153 30.59 21.83 11.16
C GLU A 153 29.97 21.17 12.37
N TRP A 154 29.22 21.94 13.15
CA TRP A 154 28.50 21.46 14.32
C TRP A 154 27.04 21.23 13.92
N ALA A 155 26.45 20.13 14.37
CA ALA A 155 25.02 19.89 14.21
C ALA A 155 24.21 20.99 14.93
N VAL A 156 23.08 21.36 14.33
CA VAL A 156 22.10 22.28 14.93
C VAL A 156 20.88 21.50 15.35
N TYR A 157 20.38 21.74 16.54
CA TYR A 157 19.18 21.13 17.08
C TYR A 157 18.11 22.19 17.30
N THR A 158 16.89 21.90 16.86
CA THR A 158 15.72 22.72 17.14
C THR A 158 14.75 21.98 18.04
N TRP A 159 14.24 22.65 19.06
CA TRP A 159 13.24 22.08 19.95
C TRP A 159 12.18 23.12 20.29
N ALA A 160 10.92 22.74 20.22
CA ALA A 160 9.81 23.61 20.60
C ALA A 160 8.84 22.87 21.52
N SER A 161 8.45 23.52 22.60
CA SER A 161 7.63 22.91 23.67
C SER A 161 6.30 22.30 23.19
N TRP A 162 5.72 22.84 22.11
CA TRP A 162 4.45 22.38 21.55
C TRP A 162 4.58 21.27 20.50
N ARG A 163 5.78 20.96 20.01
CA ARG A 163 5.98 19.88 19.02
C ARG A 163 5.77 18.50 19.64
N ALA A 164 5.86 18.38 20.97
CA ALA A 164 5.76 17.12 21.72
C ALA A 164 6.63 16.00 21.12
N ALA A 165 7.82 16.37 20.62
CA ALA A 165 8.77 15.52 19.93
C ALA A 165 10.20 15.84 20.44
N PRO A 166 11.15 14.91 20.31
CA PRO A 166 12.56 15.17 20.64
C PRO A 166 13.15 16.28 19.77
N PRO A 167 14.30 16.87 20.16
CA PRO A 167 14.98 17.88 19.36
C PRO A 167 15.29 17.40 17.94
N GLU A 168 14.91 18.18 16.94
CA GLU A 168 15.16 17.89 15.54
C GLU A 168 16.60 18.26 15.17
N ARG A 169 17.37 17.30 14.66
CA ARG A 169 18.77 17.49 14.28
C ARG A 169 18.94 17.89 12.81
N HIS A 170 19.58 19.01 12.56
CA HIS A 170 20.10 19.43 11.27
C HIS A 170 21.62 19.20 11.19
N ALA A 171 22.12 18.85 10.00
CA ALA A 171 23.52 18.49 9.83
C ALA A 171 24.51 19.62 10.17
N ASN A 172 24.15 20.86 9.89
CA ASN A 172 24.96 22.06 10.15
C ASN A 172 24.11 23.34 10.07
N PHE A 173 24.73 24.50 10.34
CA PHE A 173 24.03 25.79 10.34
C PHE A 173 23.48 26.20 8.97
N LEU A 174 24.15 25.82 7.87
CA LEU A 174 23.62 26.08 6.53
C LEU A 174 22.32 25.31 6.27
N GLU A 175 22.27 24.02 6.61
CA GLU A 175 21.07 23.21 6.43
C GLU A 175 19.94 23.68 7.35
N PHE A 176 20.25 24.09 8.60
CA PHE A 176 19.28 24.76 9.46
C PHE A 176 18.69 26.02 8.80
N MET A 177 19.52 26.92 8.26
CA MET A 177 19.03 28.14 7.61
C MET A 177 18.22 27.86 6.34
N ARG A 178 18.52 26.79 5.60
CA ARG A 178 17.69 26.35 4.47
C ARG A 178 16.33 25.84 4.93
N GLU A 179 16.30 25.08 6.03
CA GLU A 179 15.06 24.58 6.61
C GLU A 179 14.18 25.71 7.12
N MET A 180 14.77 26.69 7.82
CA MET A 180 14.04 27.88 8.25
C MET A 180 13.49 28.69 7.06
N TYR A 181 14.21 28.73 5.95
CA TYR A 181 13.70 29.34 4.73
C TYR A 181 12.53 28.56 4.10
N ARG A 182 12.54 27.22 4.17
CA ARG A 182 11.41 26.36 3.78
C ARG A 182 10.21 26.58 4.70
N GLU A 183 10.43 26.55 6.02
CA GLU A 183 9.39 26.77 7.03
C GLU A 183 8.69 28.12 6.82
N PHE A 184 9.44 29.19 6.56
CA PHE A 184 8.89 30.49 6.19
C PHE A 184 7.92 30.39 5.00
N HIS A 185 8.30 29.70 3.93
CA HIS A 185 7.43 29.53 2.76
C HIS A 185 6.20 28.68 3.07
N SER A 186 6.40 27.55 3.77
CA SER A 186 5.33 26.63 4.12
C SER A 186 4.26 27.30 4.98
N LEU A 187 4.66 28.05 6.02
CA LEU A 187 3.72 28.78 6.87
C LEU A 187 2.98 29.88 6.12
N ARG A 188 3.64 30.57 5.18
CA ARG A 188 3.00 31.59 4.34
C ARG A 188 2.05 31.00 3.30
N ALA A 189 2.27 29.75 2.88
CA ALA A 189 1.36 29.07 1.97
C ALA A 189 0.00 28.74 2.63
N HIS A 190 -0.02 28.55 3.95
CA HIS A 190 -1.23 28.23 4.74
C HIS A 190 -1.88 29.48 5.37
N GLY A 191 -1.81 30.63 4.67
CA GLY A 191 -2.44 31.87 5.13
C GLY A 191 -3.95 31.75 5.36
N SER A 192 -4.53 32.70 6.09
CA SER A 192 -5.96 32.73 6.40
C SER A 192 -6.84 32.72 5.14
N ASP A 193 -7.99 32.05 5.22
CA ASP A 193 -8.98 32.01 4.14
C ASP A 193 -9.26 33.42 3.57
N GLY A 194 -8.96 33.61 2.28
CA GLY A 194 -9.20 34.87 1.56
C GLY A 194 -7.97 35.76 1.35
N GLU A 195 -6.79 35.38 1.85
CA GLU A 195 -5.53 36.05 1.49
C GLU A 195 -5.07 35.68 0.07
N PRO A 196 -4.41 36.60 -0.66
CA PRO A 196 -3.80 36.29 -1.94
C PRO A 196 -2.77 35.18 -1.81
N GLU A 197 -2.66 34.31 -2.81
CA GLU A 197 -1.63 33.28 -2.85
C GLU A 197 -0.23 33.88 -2.68
N PHE A 198 0.58 33.30 -1.81
CA PHE A 198 1.96 33.71 -1.60
C PHE A 198 2.82 33.41 -2.83
N ALA A 199 2.93 34.40 -3.72
CA ALA A 199 3.57 34.28 -5.02
C ALA A 199 4.85 35.15 -5.13
N ASN A 200 6.01 34.50 -5.19
CA ASN A 200 7.32 35.12 -5.36
C ASN A 200 8.15 34.34 -6.41
N ASP A 201 9.41 34.72 -6.63
CA ASP A 201 10.25 34.04 -7.63
C ASP A 201 10.53 32.58 -7.25
N THR A 202 10.74 32.29 -5.96
CA THR A 202 10.95 30.93 -5.45
C THR A 202 9.70 30.07 -5.64
N THR A 203 8.52 30.57 -5.27
CA THR A 203 7.28 29.81 -5.44
C THR A 203 6.92 29.60 -6.90
N ARG A 204 7.15 30.58 -7.79
CA ARG A 204 7.00 30.40 -9.24
C ARG A 204 7.93 29.34 -9.81
N ASN A 205 9.18 29.27 -9.34
CA ASN A 205 10.12 28.23 -9.76
C ASN A 205 9.68 26.85 -9.27
N LEU A 206 9.20 26.75 -8.03
CA LEU A 206 8.67 25.50 -7.48
C LEU A 206 7.40 25.06 -8.21
N ASP A 207 6.50 25.98 -8.59
CA ASP A 207 5.31 25.65 -9.36
C ASP A 207 5.66 25.12 -10.76
N ALA A 208 6.70 25.68 -11.39
CA ALA A 208 7.25 25.15 -12.63
C ALA A 208 7.88 23.76 -12.43
N GLN A 209 8.54 23.53 -11.29
CA GLN A 209 9.08 22.22 -10.92
C GLN A 209 7.97 21.19 -10.69
N VAL A 210 6.86 21.55 -10.04
CA VAL A 210 5.67 20.68 -9.87
C VAL A 210 5.10 20.30 -11.23
N GLU A 211 5.00 21.25 -12.15
CA GLU A 211 4.50 20.98 -13.50
C GLU A 211 5.46 20.08 -14.30
N GLU A 212 6.77 20.28 -14.21
CA GLU A 212 7.74 19.36 -14.85
C GLU A 212 7.72 17.99 -14.20
N ALA A 213 7.64 17.89 -12.88
CA ALA A 213 7.53 16.63 -12.15
C ALA A 213 6.26 15.86 -12.55
N ARG A 214 5.15 16.57 -12.74
CA ARG A 214 3.91 15.99 -13.25
C ARG A 214 4.09 15.40 -14.65
N LEU A 215 4.71 16.14 -15.56
CA LEU A 215 4.98 15.64 -16.91
C LEU A 215 5.96 14.47 -16.90
N GLU A 216 7.00 14.52 -16.06
CA GLU A 216 7.96 13.44 -15.88
C GLU A 216 7.27 12.16 -15.35
N ALA A 217 6.38 12.27 -14.37
CA ALA A 217 5.57 11.15 -13.88
C ALA A 217 4.71 10.51 -14.97
N LEU A 218 4.09 11.34 -15.83
CA LEU A 218 3.27 10.87 -16.97
C LEU A 218 4.11 10.22 -18.08
N ARG A 219 5.39 10.59 -18.22
CA ARG A 219 6.35 9.95 -19.13
C ARG A 219 6.91 8.62 -18.60
N GLY A 220 6.65 8.29 -17.33
CA GLY A 220 7.16 7.08 -16.66
C GLY A 220 8.27 7.34 -15.64
N GLY A 221 8.76 8.58 -15.50
CA GLY A 221 9.86 8.97 -14.61
C GLY A 221 9.46 9.23 -13.16
N TRP A 222 8.61 8.37 -12.58
CA TRP A 222 7.98 8.61 -11.29
C TRP A 222 8.96 8.78 -10.11
N GLU A 223 10.14 8.14 -10.15
CA GLU A 223 11.15 8.26 -9.09
C GLU A 223 11.75 9.67 -8.97
N ARG A 224 11.92 10.36 -10.10
CA ARG A 224 12.39 11.75 -10.11
C ARG A 224 11.24 12.69 -9.77
N ALA A 225 10.06 12.40 -10.31
CA ALA A 225 8.87 13.17 -10.07
C ALA A 225 8.53 13.24 -8.58
N VAL A 226 8.50 12.09 -7.88
CA VAL A 226 8.16 12.07 -6.44
C VAL A 226 9.15 12.89 -5.61
N LYS A 227 10.45 12.85 -5.91
CA LYS A 227 11.45 13.68 -5.22
C LYS A 227 11.21 15.18 -5.42
N ALA A 228 10.90 15.59 -6.65
CA ALA A 228 10.62 16.99 -6.97
C ALA A 228 9.29 17.47 -6.35
N LEU A 229 8.29 16.59 -6.28
CA LEU A 229 7.02 16.87 -5.60
C LEU A 229 7.20 16.95 -4.09
N ASP A 230 8.07 16.13 -3.50
CA ASP A 230 8.37 16.15 -2.06
C ASP A 230 9.10 17.44 -1.67
N GLU A 231 10.08 17.86 -2.46
CA GLU A 231 10.73 19.17 -2.30
C GLU A 231 9.68 20.30 -2.36
N ALA A 232 8.82 20.33 -3.38
CA ALA A 232 7.79 21.36 -3.48
C ALA A 232 6.76 21.30 -2.33
N LYS A 233 6.44 20.10 -1.82
CA LYS A 233 5.57 19.91 -0.66
C LYS A 233 6.16 20.54 0.61
N GLU A 234 7.47 20.44 0.83
CA GLU A 234 8.15 21.05 1.98
C GLU A 234 8.00 22.58 2.00
N TYR A 235 7.86 23.22 0.84
CA TYR A 235 7.56 24.66 0.72
C TYR A 235 6.05 24.99 0.77
N GLY A 236 5.19 24.00 1.04
CA GLY A 236 3.75 24.15 1.06
C GLY A 236 3.14 24.44 -0.31
N ARG A 237 3.77 24.00 -1.42
CA ARG A 237 3.23 24.31 -2.75
C ARG A 237 1.93 23.55 -3.03
N PRO A 238 0.90 24.23 -3.57
CA PRO A 238 -0.34 23.57 -3.95
C PRO A 238 -0.11 22.41 -4.91
N ARG A 239 -0.99 21.40 -4.86
CA ARG A 239 -1.00 20.21 -5.74
C ARG A 239 0.16 19.22 -5.50
N ALA A 240 1.29 19.65 -4.95
CA ALA A 240 2.49 18.82 -4.79
C ALA A 240 2.23 17.56 -3.98
N ALA A 241 1.61 17.70 -2.80
CA ALA A 241 1.22 16.60 -1.94
C ALA A 241 0.22 15.65 -2.62
N GLY A 242 -0.87 16.19 -3.17
CA GLY A 242 -1.91 15.39 -3.83
C GLY A 242 -1.42 14.63 -5.08
N LEU A 243 -0.47 15.18 -5.83
CA LEU A 243 0.19 14.49 -6.93
C LEU A 243 1.12 13.39 -6.42
N GLY A 244 1.95 13.67 -5.42
CA GLY A 244 2.85 12.68 -4.82
C GLY A 244 2.10 11.50 -4.20
N ASP A 245 0.96 11.78 -3.58
CA ASP A 245 0.09 10.77 -2.96
C ASP A 245 -0.50 9.77 -3.96
N GLN A 246 -0.77 10.18 -5.20
CA GLN A 246 -1.19 9.26 -6.27
C GLN A 246 -0.10 8.25 -6.61
N ILE A 247 1.16 8.67 -6.60
CA ILE A 247 2.32 7.79 -6.79
C ILE A 247 2.45 6.84 -5.60
N ARG A 248 2.42 7.37 -4.37
CA ARG A 248 2.53 6.58 -3.13
C ARG A 248 1.43 5.52 -3.01
N ARG A 249 0.18 5.87 -3.37
CA ARG A 249 -0.94 4.92 -3.32
C ARG A 249 -0.69 3.71 -4.20
N LEU A 250 -0.18 3.90 -5.41
CA LEU A 250 0.16 2.82 -6.33
C LEU A 250 1.34 1.97 -5.85
N LEU A 251 2.24 2.55 -5.05
CA LEU A 251 3.33 1.82 -4.40
C LEU A 251 2.88 1.04 -3.15
N GLY A 252 1.59 1.04 -2.82
CA GLY A 252 1.03 0.37 -1.65
C GLY A 252 1.22 1.12 -0.33
N GLN A 253 1.63 2.38 -0.38
CA GLN A 253 1.71 3.24 0.81
C GLN A 253 0.33 3.86 1.07
N THR A 254 -0.30 3.51 2.19
CA THR A 254 -1.71 3.89 2.46
C THR A 254 -1.88 4.78 3.69
N SER A 255 -1.02 4.65 4.69
CA SER A 255 -1.18 5.28 6.02
C SER A 255 -1.06 6.81 6.04
N MET A 256 -0.45 7.42 5.02
CA MET A 256 -0.27 8.87 4.92
C MET A 256 -0.69 9.45 3.57
N VAL A 257 -1.59 8.75 2.85
CA VAL A 257 -2.12 9.23 1.57
C VAL A 257 -3.51 9.81 1.81
N TYR A 258 -3.65 11.12 1.57
CA TYR A 258 -4.92 11.84 1.72
C TYR A 258 -5.35 12.59 0.46
N PHE A 259 -4.45 12.72 -0.52
CA PHE A 259 -4.67 13.50 -1.73
C PHE A 259 -5.08 14.95 -1.41
N GLU A 260 -4.32 15.58 -0.49
CA GLU A 260 -4.53 16.94 0.03
C GLU A 260 -5.04 17.91 -1.06
N ASP A 261 -6.11 18.64 -0.74
CA ASP A 261 -6.83 19.63 -1.57
C ASP A 261 -7.40 19.13 -2.92
N LEU A 262 -7.01 17.95 -3.39
CA LEU A 262 -7.50 17.37 -4.64
C LEU A 262 -8.78 16.55 -4.44
N VAL A 263 -8.85 15.76 -3.37
CA VAL A 263 -9.97 14.83 -3.13
C VAL A 263 -11.29 15.56 -2.84
N THR A 264 -11.23 16.76 -2.29
CA THR A 264 -12.40 17.60 -2.01
C THR A 264 -12.94 18.27 -3.28
N GLY A 265 -12.16 18.30 -4.37
CA GLY A 265 -12.56 18.81 -5.66
C GLY A 265 -13.51 17.85 -6.40
N PRO A 266 -14.74 18.25 -6.76
CA PRO A 266 -15.73 17.37 -7.41
C PRO A 266 -15.24 16.71 -8.72
N ARG A 267 -14.27 17.32 -9.41
CA ARG A 267 -13.67 16.79 -10.64
C ARG A 267 -12.82 15.54 -10.39
N TYR A 268 -12.07 15.51 -9.29
CA TYR A 268 -11.11 14.44 -8.99
C TYR A 268 -11.68 13.43 -7.99
N ALA A 269 -12.70 13.82 -7.21
CA ALA A 269 -13.36 12.97 -6.23
C ALA A 269 -13.72 11.55 -6.75
N PRO A 270 -14.25 11.36 -7.99
CA PRO A 270 -14.55 10.01 -8.50
C PRO A 270 -13.33 9.08 -8.66
N GLU A 271 -12.12 9.62 -8.79
CA GLU A 271 -10.88 8.84 -8.94
C GLU A 271 -10.11 8.71 -7.63
N LEU A 272 -10.18 9.74 -6.76
CA LEU A 272 -9.35 9.82 -5.54
C LEU A 272 -10.08 9.39 -4.25
N LEU A 273 -11.40 9.53 -4.17
CA LEU A 273 -12.18 9.04 -3.02
C LEU A 273 -12.19 7.51 -2.89
N PRO A 274 -12.39 6.73 -3.97
CA PRO A 274 -12.56 5.28 -3.82
C PRO A 274 -11.36 4.60 -3.11
N PRO A 275 -10.09 4.90 -3.44
CA PRO A 275 -8.96 4.37 -2.69
C PRO A 275 -8.98 4.68 -1.18
N LEU A 276 -9.33 5.90 -0.77
CA LEU A 276 -9.43 6.29 0.65
C LEU A 276 -10.56 5.55 1.35
N VAL A 277 -11.70 5.42 0.67
CA VAL A 277 -12.88 4.71 1.17
C VAL A 277 -12.59 3.21 1.33
N ALA A 278 -11.90 2.60 0.37
CA ALA A 278 -11.48 1.20 0.46
C ALA A 278 -10.51 0.96 1.63
N GLU A 279 -9.57 1.89 1.85
CA GLU A 279 -8.68 1.84 3.02
C GLU A 279 -9.47 1.91 4.33
N HIS A 280 -10.40 2.86 4.42
CA HIS A 280 -11.26 3.03 5.59
C HIS A 280 -12.12 1.79 5.85
N ALA A 281 -12.72 1.21 4.80
CA ALA A 281 -13.56 0.02 4.90
C ALA A 281 -12.77 -1.21 5.40
N ALA A 282 -11.49 -1.32 5.06
CA ALA A 282 -10.63 -2.42 5.50
C ALA A 282 -10.23 -2.31 6.99
N HIS A 283 -10.13 -1.09 7.54
CA HIS A 283 -9.59 -0.85 8.89
C HIS A 283 -10.63 -0.39 9.92
N SER A 284 -11.80 0.08 9.50
CA SER A 284 -12.85 0.53 10.40
C SER A 284 -13.91 -0.56 10.63
N TYR A 285 -13.90 -1.13 11.84
CA TYR A 285 -14.94 -2.06 12.32
C TYR A 285 -16.01 -1.37 13.21
N ARG A 286 -16.05 -0.03 13.28
CA ARG A 286 -16.97 0.76 14.14
C ARG A 286 -17.66 1.90 13.39
N ASP A 287 -18.69 2.46 14.05
CA ASP A 287 -19.61 3.54 13.66
C ASP A 287 -19.15 4.42 12.48
N ASP A 288 -19.94 4.41 11.40
CA ASP A 288 -19.69 5.13 10.14
C ASP A 288 -19.99 6.63 10.23
N SER A 289 -20.32 7.12 11.42
CA SER A 289 -20.58 8.53 11.69
C SER A 289 -19.33 9.42 11.51
N ALA A 290 -18.12 8.85 11.54
CA ALA A 290 -16.87 9.57 11.32
C ALA A 290 -15.93 8.80 10.37
N LEU A 291 -15.64 9.40 9.20
CA LEU A 291 -14.59 8.93 8.30
C LEU A 291 -13.22 9.13 8.96
N THR A 292 -12.29 8.19 8.77
CA THR A 292 -10.92 8.28 9.33
C THR A 292 -10.01 9.24 8.54
N PHE A 293 -10.49 9.76 7.41
CA PHE A 293 -9.78 10.69 6.54
C PHE A 293 -10.53 12.02 6.47
N PHE A 294 -9.78 13.11 6.33
CA PHE A 294 -10.32 14.46 6.37
C PHE A 294 -10.89 14.88 5.00
N LEU A 295 -12.18 15.24 4.97
CA LEU A 295 -12.82 15.95 3.86
C LEU A 295 -13.16 17.39 4.24
N ARG A 296 -12.25 18.05 4.97
CA ARG A 296 -12.46 19.42 5.43
C ARG A 296 -12.54 20.35 4.22
N GLY A 297 -13.61 21.15 4.14
CA GLY A 297 -13.85 22.06 3.01
C GLY A 297 -14.49 21.38 1.78
N ALA A 298 -14.84 20.10 1.85
CA ALA A 298 -15.61 19.43 0.80
C ALA A 298 -17.07 19.91 0.78
N ASP A 299 -17.67 19.94 -0.41
CA ASP A 299 -19.10 20.16 -0.60
C ASP A 299 -19.91 18.93 -0.13
N ASP A 300 -21.18 19.14 0.21
CA ASP A 300 -22.13 18.11 0.65
C ASP A 300 -22.24 16.97 -0.38
N ASP A 301 -22.12 17.29 -1.67
CA ASP A 301 -22.12 16.32 -2.77
C ASP A 301 -20.93 15.34 -2.69
N VAL A 302 -19.74 15.83 -2.35
CA VAL A 302 -18.51 15.02 -2.23
C VAL A 302 -18.59 14.13 -1.00
N VAL A 303 -19.10 14.65 0.12
CA VAL A 303 -19.34 13.88 1.34
C VAL A 303 -20.39 12.78 1.09
N SER A 304 -21.47 13.10 0.38
CA SER A 304 -22.49 12.13 -0.02
C SER A 304 -21.93 11.02 -0.91
N LEU A 305 -21.07 11.39 -1.86
CA LEU A 305 -20.35 10.44 -2.72
C LEU A 305 -19.45 9.51 -1.90
N ALA A 306 -18.74 10.02 -0.89
CA ALA A 306 -17.88 9.22 -0.02
C ALA A 306 -18.69 8.15 0.74
N HIS A 307 -19.82 8.52 1.37
CA HIS A 307 -20.69 7.55 2.06
C HIS A 307 -21.35 6.55 1.10
N THR A 308 -21.77 7.00 -0.08
CA THR A 308 -22.33 6.11 -1.12
C THR A 308 -21.30 5.08 -1.57
N THR A 309 -20.07 5.53 -1.83
CA THR A 309 -18.94 4.67 -2.21
C THR A 309 -18.60 3.70 -1.08
N LEU A 310 -18.63 4.15 0.19
CA LEU A 310 -18.36 3.29 1.34
C LEU A 310 -19.35 2.13 1.44
N ASN A 311 -20.65 2.43 1.27
CA ASN A 311 -21.68 1.41 1.25
C ASN A 311 -21.48 0.41 0.09
N GLN A 312 -21.12 0.91 -1.10
CA GLN A 312 -20.87 0.05 -2.26
C GLN A 312 -19.63 -0.83 -2.07
N VAL A 313 -18.53 -0.29 -1.54
CA VAL A 313 -17.29 -1.02 -1.29
C VAL A 313 -17.52 -2.12 -0.24
N ARG A 314 -18.19 -1.81 0.88
CA ARG A 314 -18.50 -2.81 1.92
C ARG A 314 -19.42 -3.92 1.42
N ASN A 315 -20.37 -3.59 0.54
CA ASN A 315 -21.25 -4.58 -0.07
C ASN A 315 -20.60 -5.31 -1.26
N GLY A 316 -19.37 -4.96 -1.64
CA GLY A 316 -18.70 -5.53 -2.82
C GLY A 316 -19.38 -5.20 -4.15
N THR A 317 -20.18 -4.12 -4.21
CA THR A 317 -20.94 -3.70 -5.40
C THR A 317 -20.36 -2.49 -6.10
N TYR A 318 -19.32 -1.86 -5.54
CA TYR A 318 -18.62 -0.77 -6.21
C TYR A 318 -18.04 -1.27 -7.53
N ARG A 319 -18.24 -0.50 -8.59
CA ARG A 319 -17.77 -0.83 -9.94
C ARG A 319 -17.04 0.38 -10.50
N TYR A 320 -15.76 0.20 -10.78
CA TYR A 320 -15.02 1.25 -11.46
C TYR A 320 -15.41 1.32 -12.93
N THR A 321 -15.59 2.54 -13.43
CA THR A 321 -15.82 2.81 -14.85
C THR A 321 -14.96 4.00 -15.25
N ALA A 322 -14.37 3.93 -16.44
CA ALA A 322 -13.57 5.00 -17.00
C ALA A 322 -14.21 5.52 -18.28
N ALA A 323 -14.08 6.83 -18.52
CA ALA A 323 -14.53 7.46 -19.75
C ALA A 323 -13.53 7.19 -20.91
N GLY A 324 -14.03 7.31 -22.14
CA GLY A 324 -13.19 7.26 -23.34
C GLY A 324 -12.68 5.84 -23.68
N PRO A 325 -11.60 5.75 -24.49
CA PRO A 325 -11.09 4.47 -25.01
C PRO A 325 -10.50 3.55 -23.93
N PHE A 326 -10.23 4.07 -22.73
CA PHE A 326 -9.76 3.28 -21.60
C PHE A 326 -10.88 2.46 -20.92
N GLY A 327 -12.16 2.86 -21.07
CA GLY A 327 -13.29 2.21 -20.40
C GLY A 327 -13.58 0.77 -20.85
N GLU A 328 -13.52 0.48 -22.15
CA GLU A 328 -13.77 -0.88 -22.65
C GLU A 328 -12.71 -1.90 -22.17
N PRO A 329 -11.39 -1.60 -22.23
CA PRO A 329 -10.37 -2.45 -21.62
C PRO A 329 -10.54 -2.67 -20.12
N VAL A 330 -10.99 -1.67 -19.36
CA VAL A 330 -11.29 -1.82 -17.91
C VAL A 330 -12.38 -2.87 -17.69
N GLU A 331 -13.47 -2.82 -18.47
CA GLU A 331 -14.55 -3.80 -18.37
C GLU A 331 -14.09 -5.21 -18.77
N ARG A 332 -13.25 -5.31 -19.81
CA ARG A 332 -12.65 -6.59 -20.22
C ARG A 332 -11.72 -7.15 -19.14
N ALA A 333 -10.89 -6.31 -18.53
CA ALA A 333 -10.01 -6.71 -17.44
C ALA A 333 -10.82 -7.20 -16.23
N ARG A 334 -11.93 -6.52 -15.92
CA ARG A 334 -12.86 -6.93 -14.85
C ARG A 334 -13.47 -8.30 -15.13
N GLU A 335 -13.85 -8.57 -16.38
CA GLU A 335 -14.38 -9.87 -16.80
C GLU A 335 -13.33 -10.98 -16.73
N LEU A 336 -12.07 -10.71 -17.06
CA LEU A 336 -10.97 -11.67 -16.89
C LEU A 336 -10.73 -11.98 -15.41
N ALA A 337 -10.66 -10.94 -14.56
CA ALA A 337 -10.45 -11.08 -13.12
C ALA A 337 -11.60 -11.85 -12.44
N ARG A 338 -12.85 -11.62 -12.87
CA ARG A 338 -14.06 -12.34 -12.40
C ARG A 338 -13.93 -13.87 -12.56
N TRP A 339 -13.21 -14.32 -13.57
CA TRP A 339 -12.98 -15.74 -13.87
C TRP A 339 -11.58 -16.23 -13.48
N GLY A 340 -10.81 -15.41 -12.77
CA GLY A 340 -9.51 -15.77 -12.21
C GLY A 340 -8.30 -15.53 -13.12
N ASP A 341 -8.45 -14.95 -14.32
CA ASP A 341 -7.32 -14.54 -15.15
C ASP A 341 -6.79 -13.16 -14.72
N THR A 342 -6.10 -13.14 -13.57
CA THR A 342 -5.61 -11.89 -12.97
C THR A 342 -4.44 -11.28 -13.73
N ASP A 343 -3.56 -12.12 -14.30
CA ASP A 343 -2.46 -11.67 -15.14
C ASP A 343 -2.95 -11.15 -16.50
N GLY A 344 -3.98 -11.77 -17.09
CA GLY A 344 -4.63 -11.28 -18.30
C GLY A 344 -5.39 -9.98 -18.08
N ALA A 345 -6.06 -9.86 -16.93
CA ALA A 345 -6.69 -8.60 -16.52
C ALA A 345 -5.66 -7.46 -16.41
N TRP A 346 -4.54 -7.70 -15.72
CA TRP A 346 -3.48 -6.71 -15.59
C TRP A 346 -2.88 -6.29 -16.93
N ARG A 347 -2.51 -7.27 -17.78
CA ARG A 347 -2.00 -7.00 -19.14
C ARG A 347 -2.98 -6.17 -19.96
N THR A 348 -4.28 -6.47 -19.87
CA THR A 348 -5.33 -5.71 -20.56
C THR A 348 -5.39 -4.25 -20.10
N LEU A 349 -5.23 -3.98 -18.80
CA LEU A 349 -5.16 -2.60 -18.28
C LEU A 349 -3.90 -1.88 -18.77
N MET A 350 -2.75 -2.54 -18.71
CA MET A 350 -1.46 -1.97 -19.09
C MET A 350 -1.37 -1.66 -20.59
N ASP A 351 -1.87 -2.55 -21.45
CA ASP A 351 -1.93 -2.34 -22.90
C ASP A 351 -2.82 -1.14 -23.27
N ALA A 352 -3.84 -0.85 -22.46
CA ALA A 352 -4.78 0.25 -22.65
C ALA A 352 -4.36 1.56 -21.98
N LEU A 353 -3.43 1.51 -21.02
CA LEU A 353 -3.01 2.67 -20.23
C LEU A 353 -2.47 3.84 -21.08
N PRO A 354 -1.77 3.64 -22.22
CA PRO A 354 -1.40 4.75 -23.10
C PRO A 354 -2.59 5.53 -23.69
N LEU A 355 -3.78 4.91 -23.74
CA LEU A 355 -5.03 5.52 -24.21
C LEU A 355 -5.80 6.23 -23.08
N TRP A 356 -5.36 6.11 -21.83
CA TRP A 356 -5.98 6.79 -20.70
C TRP A 356 -5.69 8.30 -20.75
N GLU A 357 -6.71 9.07 -20.45
CA GLU A 357 -6.67 10.54 -20.38
C GLU A 357 -6.94 11.02 -18.95
N PRO A 358 -6.14 11.95 -18.42
CA PRO A 358 -6.37 12.51 -17.11
C PRO A 358 -7.63 13.39 -17.09
N VAL A 359 -8.43 13.33 -16.01
CA VAL A 359 -9.65 14.15 -15.85
C VAL A 359 -9.36 15.64 -15.66
N GLY A 360 -8.10 15.98 -15.34
CA GLY A 360 -7.60 17.33 -15.16
C GLY A 360 -6.08 17.32 -14.99
N PRO A 361 -5.45 18.51 -14.87
CA PRO A 361 -4.01 18.59 -14.69
C PRO A 361 -3.54 17.80 -13.46
N ASP A 362 -4.33 17.70 -12.38
CA ASP A 362 -3.85 17.11 -11.12
C ASP A 362 -4.13 15.61 -11.01
N HIS A 363 -4.28 14.92 -12.14
CA HIS A 363 -4.54 13.50 -12.22
C HIS A 363 -3.38 12.77 -12.92
N LEU A 364 -2.63 11.97 -12.17
CA LEU A 364 -1.43 11.28 -12.65
C LEU A 364 -1.67 9.83 -13.06
N ALA A 365 -2.70 9.18 -12.54
CA ALA A 365 -3.01 7.79 -12.84
C ALA A 365 -4.48 7.49 -12.51
N PRO A 366 -5.14 6.56 -13.23
CA PRO A 366 -6.45 6.08 -12.83
C PRO A 366 -6.32 5.35 -11.50
N LEU A 367 -7.10 5.75 -10.51
CA LEU A 367 -7.03 5.22 -9.14
C LEU A 367 -8.36 4.65 -8.66
N GLY A 368 -9.47 5.03 -9.28
CA GLY A 368 -10.79 4.57 -8.85
C GLY A 368 -10.96 3.05 -8.88
N TRP A 369 -10.19 2.33 -9.71
CA TRP A 369 -10.21 0.87 -9.79
C TRP A 369 -9.63 0.16 -8.57
N VAL A 370 -8.81 0.85 -7.75
CA VAL A 370 -8.20 0.26 -6.54
C VAL A 370 -9.27 -0.16 -5.52
N ALA A 371 -10.43 0.49 -5.55
CA ALA A 371 -11.58 0.13 -4.72
C ALA A 371 -12.52 -0.90 -5.36
N ASP A 372 -12.33 -1.24 -6.64
CA ASP A 372 -13.15 -2.25 -7.31
C ASP A 372 -12.83 -3.63 -6.71
N PRO A 373 -13.84 -4.41 -6.31
CA PRO A 373 -13.65 -5.70 -5.64
C PRO A 373 -12.95 -6.74 -6.52
N LEU A 374 -13.00 -6.61 -7.85
CA LEU A 374 -12.35 -7.52 -8.80
C LEU A 374 -11.01 -6.98 -9.28
N LEU A 375 -10.89 -5.66 -9.50
CA LEU A 375 -9.65 -5.07 -9.99
C LEU A 375 -8.67 -4.69 -8.87
N GLY A 376 -9.16 -4.25 -7.72
CA GLY A 376 -8.35 -3.84 -6.57
C GLY A 376 -7.30 -4.87 -6.16
N PRO A 377 -7.64 -6.19 -6.06
CA PRO A 377 -6.67 -7.24 -5.79
C PRO A 377 -5.53 -7.33 -6.81
N LEU A 378 -5.67 -6.78 -8.01
CA LEU A 378 -4.60 -6.77 -9.01
C LEU A 378 -3.43 -5.86 -8.62
N LEU A 379 -3.62 -4.90 -7.70
CA LEU A 379 -2.59 -3.98 -7.27
C LEU A 379 -1.56 -4.68 -6.38
N THR A 380 -0.32 -4.75 -6.85
CA THR A 380 0.87 -5.09 -6.06
C THR A 380 1.90 -3.98 -6.19
N PRO A 381 2.89 -3.85 -5.27
CA PRO A 381 3.94 -2.85 -5.41
C PRO A 381 4.68 -2.93 -6.76
N GLU A 382 4.90 -4.13 -7.29
CA GLU A 382 5.55 -4.36 -8.58
C GLU A 382 4.69 -3.87 -9.74
N ARG A 383 3.41 -4.22 -9.75
CA ARG A 383 2.44 -3.76 -10.76
C ARG A 383 2.21 -2.25 -10.67
N GLY A 384 2.18 -1.69 -9.46
CA GLY A 384 2.17 -0.24 -9.26
C GLY A 384 3.37 0.47 -9.88
N ARG A 385 4.59 -0.07 -9.71
CA ARG A 385 5.80 0.45 -10.37
C ARG A 385 5.71 0.35 -11.89
N GLU A 386 5.16 -0.74 -12.43
CA GLU A 386 4.94 -0.89 -13.88
C GLU A 386 3.99 0.18 -14.43
N LEU A 387 2.83 0.38 -13.78
CA LEU A 387 1.85 1.41 -14.14
C LEU A 387 2.50 2.80 -14.12
N LEU A 388 3.20 3.12 -13.04
CA LEU A 388 3.89 4.41 -12.87
C LEU A 388 5.01 4.62 -13.88
N SER A 389 5.68 3.56 -14.30
CA SER A 389 6.76 3.60 -15.31
C SER A 389 6.24 3.60 -16.75
N THR A 390 4.95 3.35 -16.95
CA THR A 390 4.35 3.33 -18.28
C THR A 390 3.91 4.73 -18.71
N PRO A 391 4.35 5.20 -19.90
CA PRO A 391 3.93 6.48 -20.45
C PRO A 391 2.41 6.53 -20.65
N ARG A 392 1.79 7.65 -20.24
CA ARG A 392 0.32 7.81 -20.22
C ARG A 392 -0.10 9.28 -20.30
N GLY A 393 -1.39 9.54 -20.45
CA GLY A 393 -1.92 10.91 -20.53
C GLY A 393 -1.40 11.69 -21.74
N GLY A 394 -1.24 10.99 -22.88
CA GLY A 394 -0.73 11.55 -24.14
C GLY A 394 0.77 11.83 -24.18
N GLN A 395 1.53 11.44 -23.14
CA GLN A 395 2.99 11.57 -23.13
C GLN A 395 3.66 10.39 -23.83
N ALA A 396 4.76 10.68 -24.53
CA ALA A 396 5.62 9.66 -25.12
C ALA A 396 6.75 9.29 -24.13
N GLY A 397 7.16 8.02 -24.14
CA GLY A 397 8.27 7.51 -23.34
C GLY A 397 8.61 6.07 -23.71
N GLU A 398 9.62 5.50 -23.04
CA GLU A 398 9.97 4.09 -23.20
C GLU A 398 9.03 3.23 -22.37
N ALA A 399 8.41 2.22 -22.98
CA ALA A 399 7.56 1.28 -22.26
C ALA A 399 8.43 0.43 -21.31
N PRO A 400 8.05 0.29 -20.03
CA PRO A 400 8.78 -0.55 -19.10
C PRO A 400 8.67 -2.01 -19.51
N ARG A 401 9.53 -2.86 -18.92
CA ARG A 401 9.36 -4.30 -19.04
C ARG A 401 8.10 -4.72 -18.27
N PRO A 402 7.23 -5.56 -18.86
CA PRO A 402 6.08 -6.09 -18.15
C PRO A 402 6.51 -6.80 -16.87
N THR A 403 5.73 -6.66 -15.79
CA THR A 403 5.96 -7.42 -14.57
C THR A 403 5.73 -8.91 -14.80
N ALA A 404 6.41 -9.74 -14.00
CA ALA A 404 6.13 -11.16 -13.98
C ALA A 404 4.69 -11.41 -13.51
N GLY A 405 4.08 -12.47 -14.06
CA GLY A 405 2.75 -12.90 -13.62
C GLY A 405 2.74 -13.27 -12.14
N LEU A 406 1.61 -13.03 -11.47
CA LEU A 406 1.40 -13.40 -10.07
C LEU A 406 1.05 -14.89 -9.93
N ASP A 407 0.48 -15.48 -10.98
CA ASP A 407 0.03 -16.86 -10.97
C ASP A 407 1.17 -17.80 -11.43
N PRO A 408 1.61 -18.75 -10.57
CA PRO A 408 2.56 -19.77 -11.00
C PRO A 408 1.88 -20.68 -12.03
N GLY A 409 2.61 -21.05 -13.09
CA GLY A 409 2.06 -21.77 -14.25
C GLY A 409 1.67 -23.24 -14.03
N GLY A 410 1.17 -23.62 -12.85
CA GLY A 410 0.82 -24.99 -12.52
C GLY A 410 0.06 -25.15 -11.21
N LEU A 411 -0.02 -26.39 -10.72
CA LEU A 411 -0.74 -26.75 -9.49
C LEU A 411 0.18 -26.84 -8.25
N ALA A 412 1.50 -26.89 -8.45
CA ALA A 412 2.50 -27.17 -7.42
C ALA A 412 2.47 -26.21 -6.21
N TRP A 413 2.01 -24.97 -6.42
CA TRP A 413 1.89 -23.97 -5.36
C TRP A 413 0.87 -24.38 -4.27
N LEU A 414 0.00 -25.34 -4.53
CA LEU A 414 -0.91 -25.90 -3.52
C LEU A 414 -0.14 -26.66 -2.41
N ALA A 415 1.05 -27.16 -2.71
CA ALA A 415 1.94 -27.82 -1.74
C ALA A 415 2.73 -26.80 -0.88
N GLU A 416 2.74 -25.53 -1.25
CA GLU A 416 3.40 -24.48 -0.45
C GLU A 416 2.56 -24.17 0.81
N PRO A 417 3.23 -23.83 1.94
CA PRO A 417 2.54 -23.34 3.12
C PRO A 417 1.89 -21.98 2.83
N ASP A 418 0.64 -21.82 3.26
CA ASP A 418 -0.09 -20.55 3.20
C ASP A 418 0.20 -19.73 4.48
N PRO A 419 0.12 -18.38 4.49
CA PRO A 419 0.28 -17.61 5.72
C PRO A 419 -0.71 -18.08 6.81
N GLY A 420 -0.17 -18.47 7.96
CA GLY A 420 -0.95 -19.05 9.06
C GLY A 420 -1.26 -20.55 8.93
N ASP A 421 -0.74 -21.23 7.90
CA ASP A 421 -0.89 -22.67 7.63
C ASP A 421 -2.36 -23.15 7.58
N ASN A 422 -3.24 -22.30 7.08
CA ASN A 422 -4.68 -22.56 7.06
C ASN A 422 -5.12 -23.62 6.05
N ARG A 423 -4.31 -23.87 5.01
CA ARG A 423 -4.63 -24.82 3.92
C ARG A 423 -3.81 -26.11 4.07
N THR A 424 -4.36 -27.02 4.86
CA THR A 424 -3.77 -28.35 5.14
C THR A 424 -4.44 -29.48 4.34
N SER A 425 -5.60 -29.18 3.76
CA SER A 425 -6.40 -30.06 2.90
C SER A 425 -7.10 -29.21 1.84
N TYR A 426 -7.28 -29.74 0.64
CA TYR A 426 -8.03 -29.08 -0.43
C TYR A 426 -8.56 -30.11 -1.42
N ARG A 427 -9.55 -29.71 -2.20
CA ARG A 427 -10.04 -30.51 -3.33
C ARG A 427 -10.46 -29.62 -4.48
N PHE A 428 -10.31 -30.14 -5.69
CA PHE A 428 -10.72 -29.43 -6.89
C PHE A 428 -11.15 -30.37 -8.01
N VAL A 429 -11.92 -29.82 -8.93
CA VAL A 429 -12.33 -30.45 -10.18
C VAL A 429 -11.84 -29.58 -11.33
N LEU A 430 -11.25 -30.18 -12.35
CA LEU A 430 -10.91 -29.55 -13.63
C LEU A 430 -11.78 -30.18 -14.72
N VAL A 431 -12.38 -29.36 -15.57
CA VAL A 431 -13.23 -29.82 -16.68
C VAL A 431 -12.76 -29.19 -17.99
N GLU A 432 -12.48 -30.03 -18.99
CA GLU A 432 -11.94 -29.61 -20.28
C GLU A 432 -13.06 -29.06 -21.19
N GLY A 433 -12.78 -27.96 -21.89
CA GLY A 433 -13.64 -27.41 -22.95
C GLY A 433 -15.01 -26.90 -22.48
N VAL A 434 -15.17 -26.65 -21.18
CA VAL A 434 -16.42 -26.22 -20.56
C VAL A 434 -16.22 -24.83 -19.95
N GLU A 435 -17.17 -23.92 -20.16
CA GLU A 435 -17.12 -22.59 -19.52
C GLU A 435 -17.44 -22.69 -18.01
N PRO A 436 -16.85 -21.83 -17.17
CA PRO A 436 -17.04 -21.88 -15.71
C PRO A 436 -18.51 -21.86 -15.27
N GLU A 437 -19.38 -21.16 -16.00
CA GLU A 437 -20.82 -21.05 -15.76
C GLU A 437 -21.59 -22.37 -15.89
N GLU A 438 -21.01 -23.36 -16.57
CA GLU A 438 -21.63 -24.67 -16.75
C GLU A 438 -21.31 -25.65 -15.63
N LEU A 439 -20.31 -25.35 -14.79
CA LEU A 439 -19.89 -26.26 -13.71
C LEU A 439 -20.99 -26.58 -12.69
N PRO A 440 -21.86 -25.63 -12.27
CA PRO A 440 -22.97 -25.96 -11.37
C PRO A 440 -23.85 -27.09 -11.91
N ARG A 441 -24.24 -27.03 -13.19
CA ARG A 441 -25.08 -28.08 -13.82
C ARG A 441 -24.43 -29.46 -13.81
N ARG A 442 -23.10 -29.53 -13.76
CA ARG A 442 -22.32 -30.77 -13.78
C ARG A 442 -22.01 -31.29 -12.38
N LEU A 443 -21.97 -30.40 -11.38
CA LEU A 443 -21.48 -30.69 -10.04
C LEU A 443 -22.56 -30.60 -8.96
N THR A 444 -23.77 -30.16 -9.27
CA THR A 444 -24.91 -30.19 -8.35
C THR A 444 -25.86 -31.34 -8.64
N ASP A 445 -26.66 -31.71 -7.64
CA ASP A 445 -27.80 -32.59 -7.85
C ASP A 445 -28.94 -31.70 -8.39
N GLY A 446 -29.52 -32.06 -9.54
CA GLY A 446 -30.47 -31.21 -10.29
C GLY A 446 -31.83 -30.97 -9.63
N ASP A 447 -32.00 -31.33 -8.36
CA ASP A 447 -33.18 -31.05 -7.56
C ASP A 447 -32.79 -30.04 -6.48
N GLY A 448 -33.36 -28.82 -6.55
CA GLY A 448 -33.27 -27.86 -5.46
C GLY A 448 -33.81 -28.51 -4.18
N ASP A 449 -32.93 -28.74 -3.21
CA ASP A 449 -33.30 -29.42 -1.97
C ASP A 449 -34.19 -28.53 -1.10
N ARG A 450 -35.02 -29.19 -0.28
CA ARG A 450 -36.24 -28.69 0.38
C ARG A 450 -36.04 -27.64 1.48
N ASP A 451 -34.84 -27.10 1.65
CA ASP A 451 -34.46 -26.25 2.77
C ASP A 451 -34.07 -24.84 2.33
N GLY A 452 -34.99 -24.14 1.65
CA GLY A 452 -35.07 -22.67 1.61
C GLY A 452 -33.91 -21.85 1.01
N ASP A 453 -32.75 -22.43 0.75
CA ASP A 453 -31.61 -21.78 0.10
C ASP A 453 -31.63 -22.14 -1.39
N GLY A 454 -31.35 -21.16 -2.26
CA GLY A 454 -31.69 -21.17 -3.69
C GLY A 454 -31.24 -22.38 -4.53
N ASP A 455 -31.71 -22.41 -5.77
CA ASP A 455 -31.34 -23.39 -6.79
C ASP A 455 -29.81 -23.50 -6.92
N GLY A 456 -29.22 -24.59 -6.42
CA GLY A 456 -27.76 -24.83 -6.43
C GLY A 456 -27.14 -24.85 -7.84
N THR A 457 -27.97 -24.85 -8.89
CA THR A 457 -27.53 -24.71 -10.27
C THR A 457 -27.12 -23.28 -10.67
N VAL A 458 -27.30 -22.30 -9.78
CA VAL A 458 -26.96 -20.88 -10.02
C VAL A 458 -25.67 -20.48 -9.28
N LEU A 459 -24.81 -19.74 -9.97
CA LEU A 459 -23.61 -19.14 -9.36
C LEU A 459 -24.00 -18.02 -8.39
N ASN A 460 -23.40 -18.05 -7.19
CA ASN A 460 -23.40 -16.91 -6.29
C ASN A 460 -22.52 -15.79 -6.84
N GLU A 461 -22.75 -14.57 -6.36
CA GLU A 461 -21.89 -13.41 -6.61
C GLU A 461 -20.41 -13.68 -6.25
N PRO A 462 -19.44 -12.97 -6.84
CA PRO A 462 -18.02 -13.17 -6.52
C PRO A 462 -17.69 -12.88 -5.05
N MET A 463 -17.11 -13.87 -4.37
CA MET A 463 -16.76 -13.81 -2.95
C MET A 463 -15.26 -14.06 -2.76
N THR A 464 -14.70 -13.47 -1.71
CA THR A 464 -13.37 -13.83 -1.21
C THR A 464 -13.44 -15.21 -0.54
N PHE A 465 -12.29 -15.87 -0.38
CA PHE A 465 -12.18 -17.13 0.37
C PHE A 465 -12.79 -17.01 1.78
N TRP A 466 -12.51 -15.91 2.49
CA TRP A 466 -13.00 -15.69 3.85
C TRP A 466 -14.51 -15.47 3.93
N GLU A 467 -15.09 -14.74 2.97
CA GLU A 467 -16.55 -14.58 2.90
C GLU A 467 -17.24 -15.92 2.59
N ALA A 468 -16.69 -16.71 1.67
CA ALA A 468 -17.22 -18.03 1.34
C ALA A 468 -17.13 -18.97 2.55
N ARG A 469 -16.00 -18.96 3.26
CA ARG A 469 -15.79 -19.73 4.49
C ARG A 469 -16.78 -19.32 5.58
N ARG A 470 -16.96 -18.03 5.83
CA ARG A 470 -17.91 -17.50 6.83
C ARG A 470 -19.34 -17.89 6.47
N ARG A 471 -19.75 -17.73 5.22
CA ARG A 471 -21.08 -18.12 4.74
C ARG A 471 -21.32 -19.63 4.88
N SER A 472 -20.31 -20.46 4.58
CA SER A 472 -20.40 -21.91 4.79
C SER A 472 -20.58 -22.28 6.26
N LEU A 473 -19.93 -21.55 7.19
CA LEU A 473 -20.11 -21.73 8.63
C LEU A 473 -21.48 -21.25 9.12
N ASP A 474 -21.97 -20.12 8.61
CA ASP A 474 -23.30 -19.59 8.93
C ASP A 474 -24.41 -20.53 8.45
N ASN A 475 -24.27 -21.12 7.25
CA ASN A 475 -25.17 -22.14 6.74
C ASN A 475 -25.15 -23.45 7.56
N LYS A 476 -24.11 -23.68 8.36
CA LYS A 476 -24.01 -24.81 9.30
C LYS A 476 -24.64 -24.52 10.68
N GLN A 477 -25.23 -23.33 10.88
CA GLN A 477 -26.03 -23.02 12.08
C GLN A 477 -27.37 -23.80 12.01
N GLY A 478 -27.38 -25.00 12.61
CA GLY A 478 -28.53 -25.91 12.59
C GLY A 478 -28.14 -27.37 12.84
N GLU A 479 -28.87 -28.31 12.22
CA GLU A 479 -28.58 -29.74 12.24
C GLU A 479 -27.83 -30.15 10.96
N PHE A 480 -26.61 -30.68 11.08
CA PHE A 480 -25.85 -31.18 9.94
C PHE A 480 -25.25 -32.56 10.21
N SER A 481 -25.13 -33.36 9.15
CA SER A 481 -24.67 -34.74 9.23
C SER A 481 -23.22 -34.87 8.78
N SER A 482 -22.47 -35.76 9.42
CA SER A 482 -21.08 -36.12 9.07
C SER A 482 -20.88 -36.71 7.65
N TYR A 483 -21.94 -36.96 6.90
CA TYR A 483 -21.87 -37.37 5.48
C TYR A 483 -22.27 -36.26 4.49
N ASP A 484 -22.74 -35.10 4.99
CA ASP A 484 -23.06 -33.95 4.14
C ASP A 484 -21.82 -33.07 4.01
N ASP A 485 -20.97 -33.41 3.02
CA ASP A 485 -19.73 -32.69 2.73
C ASP A 485 -19.89 -31.68 1.59
N ARG A 486 -21.12 -31.22 1.31
CA ARG A 486 -21.36 -30.17 0.31
C ARG A 486 -20.48 -28.96 0.62
N ALA A 487 -19.64 -28.58 -0.35
CA ALA A 487 -18.77 -27.42 -0.25
C ALA A 487 -19.26 -26.28 -1.12
N LEU A 488 -19.06 -25.07 -0.62
CA LEU A 488 -19.16 -23.85 -1.41
C LEU A 488 -17.85 -23.68 -2.18
N MET A 489 -17.82 -24.12 -3.44
CA MET A 489 -16.60 -24.13 -4.26
C MET A 489 -16.45 -22.85 -5.07
N ALA A 490 -15.23 -22.30 -5.11
CA ALA A 490 -14.87 -21.20 -6.01
C ALA A 490 -14.68 -21.72 -7.43
N VAL A 491 -15.12 -20.96 -8.43
CA VAL A 491 -15.09 -21.37 -9.85
C VAL A 491 -14.43 -20.33 -10.74
N GLY A 492 -13.69 -20.80 -11.75
CA GLY A 492 -12.98 -19.96 -12.70
C GLY A 492 -12.31 -20.76 -13.82
N ARG A 493 -11.39 -20.10 -14.54
CA ARG A 493 -10.59 -20.70 -15.61
C ARG A 493 -9.26 -21.23 -15.08
N ALA A 494 -8.83 -22.36 -15.61
CA ALA A 494 -7.65 -23.12 -15.20
C ALA A 494 -6.62 -23.23 -16.34
N GLY A 495 -6.39 -22.12 -17.03
CA GLY A 495 -5.57 -22.05 -18.24
C GLY A 495 -6.34 -22.28 -19.53
N THR A 496 -5.62 -22.66 -20.59
CA THR A 496 -6.19 -22.77 -21.93
C THR A 496 -7.13 -23.97 -22.03
N GLY A 497 -8.43 -23.71 -22.06
CA GLY A 497 -9.45 -24.73 -22.31
C GLY A 497 -9.85 -25.56 -21.10
N TRP A 498 -9.55 -25.12 -19.88
CA TRP A 498 -9.99 -25.78 -18.65
C TRP A 498 -10.73 -24.80 -17.74
N SER A 499 -11.76 -25.30 -17.07
CA SER A 499 -12.43 -24.62 -15.96
C SER A 499 -12.24 -25.40 -14.67
N PHE A 500 -12.24 -24.71 -13.53
CA PHE A 500 -12.08 -25.34 -12.23
C PHE A 500 -13.22 -25.05 -11.27
N ALA A 501 -13.45 -25.98 -10.35
CA ALA A 501 -14.12 -25.74 -9.07
C ALA A 501 -13.15 -26.11 -7.94
N PHE A 502 -12.95 -25.23 -6.96
CA PHE A 502 -11.93 -25.35 -5.91
C PHE A 502 -12.52 -25.14 -4.51
N ASP A 503 -12.11 -25.99 -3.58
CA ASP A 503 -12.42 -25.91 -2.15
C ASP A 503 -11.12 -26.05 -1.35
N GLY A 504 -10.77 -24.99 -0.62
CA GLY A 504 -9.55 -24.89 0.16
C GLY A 504 -9.66 -25.29 1.62
N ASP A 505 -10.87 -25.67 2.09
CA ASP A 505 -11.12 -26.09 3.48
C ASP A 505 -12.17 -27.23 3.51
N PRO A 506 -11.91 -28.37 2.85
CA PRO A 506 -12.88 -29.44 2.71
C PRO A 506 -13.12 -30.17 4.03
N ALA A 507 -14.27 -30.86 4.12
CA ALA A 507 -14.55 -31.77 5.24
C ALA A 507 -13.52 -32.92 5.33
N PRO A 508 -13.43 -33.63 6.48
CA PRO A 508 -12.54 -34.78 6.61
C PRO A 508 -12.82 -35.88 5.58
N PHE A 509 -11.77 -36.50 5.05
CA PHE A 509 -11.89 -37.51 3.99
C PHE A 509 -12.40 -38.85 4.52
N GLY A 510 -13.53 -39.32 3.97
CA GLY A 510 -14.17 -40.59 4.33
C GLY A 510 -14.06 -41.65 3.24
N ARG A 511 -12.94 -42.39 3.19
CA ARG A 511 -12.61 -43.38 2.14
C ARG A 511 -13.73 -44.37 1.79
N GLU A 512 -14.47 -44.89 2.77
CA GLU A 512 -15.50 -45.94 2.56
C GLU A 512 -16.79 -45.43 1.90
N ARG A 513 -17.02 -44.11 1.97
CA ARG A 513 -18.22 -43.45 1.45
C ARG A 513 -17.90 -42.45 0.35
N PHE A 514 -16.63 -42.25 0.02
CA PHE A 514 -16.22 -41.34 -1.04
C PHE A 514 -16.78 -41.77 -2.40
N VAL A 515 -17.36 -40.82 -3.12
CA VAL A 515 -17.87 -40.95 -4.48
C VAL A 515 -17.26 -39.81 -5.30
N SER A 516 -16.37 -40.15 -6.24
CA SER A 516 -15.77 -39.14 -7.08
C SER A 516 -16.82 -38.51 -8.03
N PRO A 517 -16.87 -37.17 -8.15
CA PRO A 517 -17.70 -36.50 -9.13
C PRO A 517 -17.13 -36.57 -10.55
N ALA A 518 -15.96 -37.19 -10.78
CA ALA A 518 -15.26 -37.16 -12.07
C ALA A 518 -16.16 -37.60 -13.22
N ALA A 519 -16.90 -38.70 -13.07
CA ALA A 519 -17.81 -39.22 -14.09
C ALA A 519 -18.88 -38.20 -14.48
N ALA A 520 -19.58 -37.60 -13.51
CA ALA A 520 -20.60 -36.61 -13.78
C ALA A 520 -20.02 -35.30 -14.36
N ALA A 521 -18.87 -34.86 -13.85
CA ALA A 521 -18.18 -33.68 -14.34
C ALA A 521 -17.73 -33.84 -15.81
N GLY A 522 -17.26 -35.04 -16.17
CA GLY A 522 -16.77 -35.41 -17.48
C GLY A 522 -17.83 -35.84 -18.48
N GLU A 523 -19.12 -35.58 -18.27
CA GLU A 523 -20.14 -35.89 -19.27
C GLU A 523 -19.91 -35.11 -20.57
N GLY A 524 -19.69 -35.81 -21.68
CA GLY A 524 -19.37 -35.22 -23.00
C GLY A 524 -18.01 -34.52 -23.10
N THR A 525 -17.13 -34.69 -22.11
CA THR A 525 -15.77 -34.11 -22.10
C THR A 525 -14.84 -34.92 -21.19
N ARG A 526 -13.70 -34.37 -20.79
CA ARG A 526 -12.78 -34.93 -19.79
C ARG A 526 -12.82 -34.11 -18.50
N ALA A 527 -12.80 -34.81 -17.36
CA ALA A 527 -12.68 -34.19 -16.05
C ALA A 527 -11.59 -34.87 -15.19
N VAL A 528 -10.93 -34.07 -14.37
CA VAL A 528 -9.91 -34.50 -13.41
C VAL A 528 -10.33 -34.03 -12.02
N VAL A 529 -10.35 -34.93 -11.06
CA VAL A 529 -10.67 -34.63 -9.66
C VAL A 529 -9.44 -34.92 -8.82
N VAL A 530 -9.10 -33.98 -7.94
CA VAL A 530 -8.05 -34.13 -6.92
C VAL A 530 -8.62 -33.81 -5.55
N TRP A 531 -8.27 -34.62 -4.55
CA TRP A 531 -8.49 -34.32 -3.15
C TRP A 531 -7.22 -34.67 -2.37
N SER A 532 -6.54 -33.66 -1.84
CA SER A 532 -5.31 -33.82 -1.07
C SER A 532 -5.55 -33.44 0.39
N GLY A 533 -5.04 -34.27 1.28
CA GLY A 533 -4.85 -33.95 2.69
C GLY A 533 -3.55 -34.56 3.20
N LEU A 534 -2.49 -34.54 2.39
CA LEU A 534 -1.17 -35.07 2.76
C LEU A 534 -0.53 -34.32 3.93
N ARG A 535 -0.98 -33.09 4.17
CA ARG A 535 -0.53 -32.19 5.25
C ARG A 535 -1.61 -31.94 6.31
N THR A 536 -2.69 -32.74 6.31
CA THR A 536 -3.80 -32.57 7.26
C THR A 536 -3.31 -32.62 8.70
N TRP A 537 -3.79 -31.71 9.55
CA TRP A 537 -3.54 -31.77 11.00
C TRP A 537 -4.41 -32.82 11.69
N HIS A 538 -5.49 -33.26 11.04
CA HIS A 538 -6.48 -34.18 11.59
C HIS A 538 -6.69 -35.37 10.64
N GLY A 539 -6.56 -36.58 11.19
CA GLY A 539 -6.70 -37.82 10.43
C GLY A 539 -5.40 -38.29 9.79
N GLU A 540 -5.48 -39.35 8.99
CA GLU A 540 -4.33 -39.91 8.29
C GLU A 540 -4.10 -39.20 6.94
N PRO A 541 -2.83 -39.03 6.49
CA PRO A 541 -2.52 -38.43 5.21
C PRO A 541 -3.17 -39.19 4.05
N PHE A 542 -3.79 -38.47 3.12
CA PHE A 542 -4.43 -39.06 1.97
C PHE A 542 -4.23 -38.21 0.71
N PHE A 543 -4.33 -38.87 -0.45
CA PHE A 543 -4.40 -38.21 -1.75
C PHE A 543 -5.26 -39.04 -2.70
N HIS A 544 -6.25 -38.40 -3.31
CA HIS A 544 -7.11 -39.00 -4.32
C HIS A 544 -6.95 -38.28 -5.66
N LEU A 545 -6.86 -39.05 -6.74
CA LEU A 545 -6.99 -38.58 -8.11
C LEU A 545 -7.92 -39.50 -8.90
N SER A 546 -8.86 -38.93 -9.65
CA SER A 546 -9.67 -39.66 -10.61
C SER A 546 -9.85 -38.86 -11.89
N VAL A 547 -9.89 -39.59 -13.01
CA VAL A 547 -10.04 -39.03 -14.35
C VAL A 547 -11.17 -39.74 -15.04
N ALA A 548 -12.09 -38.96 -15.60
CA ALA A 548 -13.21 -39.48 -16.35
C ALA A 548 -13.28 -38.81 -17.72
N ARG A 549 -13.85 -39.55 -18.67
CA ARG A 549 -14.15 -39.06 -20.00
C ARG A 549 -15.51 -39.58 -20.46
N ASP A 550 -16.31 -38.69 -21.04
CA ASP A 550 -17.62 -38.99 -21.60
C ASP A 550 -18.54 -39.74 -20.60
N GLY A 551 -18.55 -39.29 -19.34
CA GLY A 551 -19.39 -39.86 -18.29
C GLY A 551 -18.83 -41.11 -17.59
N ALA A 552 -17.64 -41.61 -18.00
CA ALA A 552 -17.06 -42.85 -17.46
C ALA A 552 -15.67 -42.63 -16.85
N GLU A 553 -15.42 -43.21 -15.67
CA GLU A 553 -14.08 -43.21 -15.05
C GLU A 553 -13.10 -44.01 -15.94
N GLN A 554 -12.00 -43.37 -16.33
CA GLN A 554 -10.92 -44.01 -17.09
C GLN A 554 -9.92 -44.68 -16.15
N TYR A 555 -9.48 -43.94 -15.12
CA TYR A 555 -8.60 -44.42 -14.08
C TYR A 555 -8.72 -43.55 -12.83
N ALA A 556 -8.41 -44.14 -11.69
CA ALA A 556 -8.32 -43.44 -10.43
C ALA A 556 -7.29 -44.11 -9.52
N PHE A 557 -6.75 -43.35 -8.57
CA PHE A 557 -6.06 -43.92 -7.43
C PHE A 557 -6.34 -43.12 -6.16
N THR A 558 -6.24 -43.81 -5.03
CA THR A 558 -6.34 -43.22 -3.69
C THR A 558 -5.24 -43.78 -2.82
N TYR A 559 -4.37 -42.91 -2.35
CA TYR A 559 -3.44 -43.17 -1.26
C TYR A 559 -4.14 -42.82 0.07
N ALA A 560 -4.26 -43.78 0.97
CA ALA A 560 -4.77 -43.59 2.33
C ALA A 560 -4.33 -44.79 3.20
N ASP A 561 -4.07 -44.55 4.49
CA ASP A 561 -3.65 -45.58 5.45
C ASP A 561 -2.38 -46.35 5.03
N GLY A 562 -1.45 -45.68 4.34
CA GLY A 562 -0.23 -46.30 3.81
C GLY A 562 -0.44 -47.22 2.61
N GLU A 563 -1.66 -47.31 2.08
CA GLU A 563 -2.01 -48.16 0.94
C GLU A 563 -2.46 -47.34 -0.28
N VAL A 564 -2.09 -47.81 -1.47
CA VAL A 564 -2.63 -47.30 -2.74
C VAL A 564 -3.69 -48.27 -3.27
N ARG A 565 -4.91 -47.77 -3.49
CA ARG A 565 -5.94 -48.46 -4.29
C ARG A 565 -6.07 -47.76 -5.64
N SER A 566 -6.04 -48.52 -6.73
CA SER A 566 -6.15 -47.99 -8.09
C SER A 566 -7.17 -48.73 -8.94
N SER A 567 -7.70 -48.03 -9.95
CA SER A 567 -8.56 -48.53 -11.02
C SER A 567 -8.07 -48.01 -12.37
N GLY A 568 -8.35 -48.76 -13.45
CA GLY A 568 -7.98 -48.35 -14.80
C GLY A 568 -6.48 -48.41 -15.11
N GLU A 569 -6.11 -47.93 -16.30
CA GLU A 569 -4.70 -47.84 -16.75
C GLU A 569 -4.15 -46.44 -16.46
N ILE A 570 -3.39 -46.30 -15.38
CA ILE A 570 -2.82 -45.01 -14.95
C ILE A 570 -1.59 -44.67 -15.82
N PRO A 571 -1.51 -43.45 -16.39
CA PRO A 571 -0.33 -43.02 -17.14
C PRO A 571 0.94 -43.11 -16.30
N ARG A 572 2.08 -43.48 -16.92
CA ARG A 572 3.38 -43.60 -16.22
C ARG A 572 3.82 -42.30 -15.53
N ALA A 573 3.38 -41.15 -16.04
CA ALA A 573 3.64 -39.86 -15.42
C ALA A 573 3.02 -39.76 -14.02
N LEU A 574 1.87 -40.40 -13.81
CA LEU A 574 1.04 -40.36 -12.61
C LEU A 574 1.08 -41.67 -11.80
N ASP A 575 2.06 -42.53 -12.03
CA ASP A 575 2.20 -43.80 -11.31
C ASP A 575 2.40 -43.55 -9.79
N PRO A 576 1.49 -44.00 -8.91
CA PRO A 576 1.56 -43.74 -7.47
C PRO A 576 2.86 -44.23 -6.81
N SER A 577 3.48 -45.29 -7.36
CA SER A 577 4.74 -45.83 -6.81
C SER A 577 5.91 -44.85 -6.88
N ARG A 578 5.81 -43.82 -7.73
CA ARG A 578 6.82 -42.75 -7.86
C ARG A 578 6.76 -41.71 -6.74
N PHE A 579 5.64 -41.64 -6.02
CA PHE A 579 5.36 -40.55 -5.07
C PHE A 579 5.21 -41.04 -3.63
N PHE A 580 4.61 -42.22 -3.41
CA PHE A 580 4.25 -42.72 -2.07
C PHE A 580 5.23 -43.77 -1.51
N GLY A 581 6.52 -43.69 -1.87
CA GLY A 581 7.56 -44.65 -1.46
C GLY A 581 8.15 -44.40 -0.06
N ASP A 582 8.58 -43.17 0.22
CA ASP A 582 9.05 -42.71 1.53
C ASP A 582 8.49 -41.30 1.76
N LEU A 583 7.42 -41.20 2.55
CA LEU A 583 6.74 -39.93 2.87
C LEU A 583 7.44 -39.16 4.00
N ALA A 584 8.76 -39.30 4.13
CA ALA A 584 9.55 -38.48 5.05
C ALA A 584 9.36 -36.96 4.79
N ASP A 585 9.02 -36.58 3.56
CA ASP A 585 8.60 -35.23 3.18
C ASP A 585 7.29 -35.26 2.37
N SER A 586 6.14 -35.23 3.07
CA SER A 586 4.82 -35.19 2.44
C SER A 586 4.61 -33.96 1.53
N ALA A 587 5.29 -32.84 1.80
CA ALA A 587 5.14 -31.63 1.00
C ALA A 587 5.87 -31.76 -0.35
N GLU A 588 7.05 -32.37 -0.37
CA GLU A 588 7.78 -32.65 -1.62
C GLU A 588 7.07 -33.71 -2.46
N ALA A 589 6.50 -34.74 -1.83
CA ALA A 589 5.67 -35.74 -2.51
C ALA A 589 4.41 -35.10 -3.14
N GLU A 590 3.73 -34.22 -2.40
CA GLU A 590 2.59 -33.45 -2.90
C GLU A 590 2.98 -32.56 -4.08
N ARG A 591 4.07 -31.80 -3.96
CA ARG A 591 4.61 -30.94 -5.03
C ARG A 591 4.88 -31.73 -6.30
N SER A 592 5.68 -32.80 -6.20
CA SER A 592 6.05 -33.65 -7.34
C SER A 592 4.83 -34.24 -8.04
N LEU A 593 3.80 -34.61 -7.27
CA LEU A 593 2.57 -35.17 -7.81
C LEU A 593 1.75 -34.11 -8.56
N LEU A 594 1.61 -32.91 -8.00
CA LEU A 594 0.91 -31.80 -8.64
C LEU A 594 1.63 -31.29 -9.90
N GLU A 595 2.97 -31.33 -9.92
CA GLU A 595 3.76 -31.09 -11.13
C GLU A 595 3.48 -32.14 -12.21
N ALA A 596 3.38 -33.42 -11.85
CA ALA A 596 3.03 -34.48 -12.78
C ALA A 596 1.60 -34.31 -13.33
N VAL A 597 0.64 -33.92 -12.49
CA VAL A 597 -0.74 -33.58 -12.91
C VAL A 597 -0.73 -32.38 -13.87
N THR A 598 0.03 -31.33 -13.55
CA THR A 598 0.20 -30.17 -14.41
C THR A 598 0.78 -30.58 -15.77
N GLY A 599 1.81 -31.43 -15.79
CA GLY A 599 2.46 -31.90 -17.02
C GLY A 599 1.56 -32.78 -17.89
N GLU A 600 0.70 -33.61 -17.29
CA GLU A 600 -0.22 -34.50 -18.01
C GLU A 600 -1.39 -33.74 -18.66
N PHE A 601 -1.96 -32.77 -17.95
CA PHE A 601 -3.19 -32.10 -18.39
C PHE A 601 -2.98 -30.68 -18.93
N GLY A 602 -1.84 -30.05 -18.65
CA GLY A 602 -1.57 -28.65 -19.01
C GLY A 602 -2.46 -27.64 -18.27
N ALA A 603 -3.17 -28.07 -17.23
CA ALA A 603 -4.05 -27.24 -16.42
C ALA A 603 -3.31 -26.63 -15.23
N HIS A 604 -3.73 -25.43 -14.81
CA HIS A 604 -3.19 -24.74 -13.64
C HIS A 604 -4.32 -24.07 -12.85
N LEU A 605 -4.06 -23.65 -11.62
CA LEU A 605 -5.03 -22.92 -10.80
C LEU A 605 -4.49 -21.52 -10.49
N PRO A 606 -5.31 -20.46 -10.64
CA PRO A 606 -4.86 -19.09 -10.41
C PRO A 606 -4.72 -18.83 -8.91
N ARG A 607 -3.47 -18.94 -8.42
CA ARG A 607 -3.11 -18.72 -7.01
C ARG A 607 -3.63 -17.38 -6.50
N HIS A 608 -3.34 -16.31 -7.21
CA HIS A 608 -3.65 -14.96 -6.78
C HIS A 608 -5.16 -14.74 -6.74
N ALA A 609 -5.89 -15.23 -7.73
CA ALA A 609 -7.36 -15.14 -7.76
C ALA A 609 -8.01 -15.92 -6.60
N ILE A 610 -7.51 -17.12 -6.29
CA ILE A 610 -8.04 -17.97 -5.22
C ILE A 610 -7.74 -17.38 -3.84
N VAL A 611 -6.53 -16.83 -3.63
CA VAL A 611 -6.07 -16.37 -2.31
C VAL A 611 -6.50 -14.93 -2.02
N ASN A 612 -6.35 -14.02 -2.99
CA ASN A 612 -6.53 -12.58 -2.80
C ASN A 612 -7.72 -12.01 -3.57
N GLY A 613 -8.24 -12.74 -4.56
CA GLY A 613 -9.31 -12.28 -5.42
C GLY A 613 -10.71 -12.57 -4.91
N ARG A 614 -11.68 -12.29 -5.77
CA ARG A 614 -13.09 -12.67 -5.62
C ARG A 614 -13.52 -13.50 -6.82
N LEU A 615 -14.03 -14.69 -6.55
CA LEU A 615 -14.48 -15.63 -7.58
C LEU A 615 -15.95 -15.99 -7.35
N HIS A 616 -16.67 -16.28 -8.42
CA HIS A 616 -18.00 -16.88 -8.30
C HIS A 616 -17.92 -18.18 -7.49
N THR A 617 -18.99 -18.50 -6.76
CA THR A 617 -19.06 -19.72 -5.95
C THR A 617 -20.38 -20.45 -6.15
N PHE A 618 -20.40 -21.77 -5.93
CA PHE A 618 -21.64 -22.55 -5.89
C PHE A 618 -21.50 -23.73 -4.95
N THR A 619 -22.63 -24.27 -4.49
CA THR A 619 -22.64 -25.43 -3.60
C THR A 619 -22.61 -26.71 -4.42
N THR A 620 -21.53 -27.51 -4.33
CA THR A 620 -21.46 -28.83 -4.98
C THR A 620 -22.42 -29.82 -4.32
N ARG A 621 -22.78 -30.88 -5.05
CA ARG A 621 -23.29 -32.13 -4.46
C ARG A 621 -22.31 -32.68 -3.42
N SER A 622 -22.81 -33.52 -2.52
CA SER A 622 -21.95 -34.28 -1.60
C SER A 622 -21.07 -35.26 -2.37
N TRP A 623 -19.77 -35.27 -2.07
CA TRP A 623 -18.81 -36.28 -2.57
C TRP A 623 -18.78 -37.50 -1.63
N THR A 624 -19.62 -37.50 -0.60
CA THR A 624 -19.77 -38.59 0.37
C THR A 624 -21.18 -39.19 0.26
N ARG A 625 -21.29 -40.47 -0.13
CA ARG A 625 -22.60 -41.14 -0.21
C ARG A 625 -23.28 -41.21 1.17
N PRO A 626 -24.62 -41.21 1.22
CA PRO A 626 -25.36 -41.49 2.45
C PRO A 626 -24.97 -42.84 3.08
N PRO A 627 -25.04 -42.95 4.42
CA PRO A 627 -24.79 -44.20 5.13
C PRO A 627 -25.83 -45.26 4.74
N ARG A 628 -25.37 -46.50 4.57
CA ARG A 628 -26.24 -47.68 4.36
C ARG A 628 -26.65 -48.29 5.70
N ASP A 629 -27.65 -49.17 5.67
CA ASP A 629 -28.07 -49.95 6.85
C ASP A 629 -26.86 -50.64 7.50
N GLY A 630 -26.59 -50.30 8.77
CA GLY A 630 -25.46 -50.81 9.55
C GLY A 630 -24.20 -49.93 9.57
N GLU A 631 -24.16 -48.82 8.82
CA GLU A 631 -23.04 -47.87 8.85
C GLU A 631 -23.27 -46.76 9.90
N THR A 632 -22.25 -46.47 10.71
CA THR A 632 -22.30 -45.42 11.74
C THR A 632 -22.11 -44.03 11.11
N TYR A 633 -22.87 -43.04 11.61
CA TYR A 633 -22.68 -41.63 11.28
C TYR A 633 -23.00 -40.74 12.49
N ALA A 634 -22.40 -39.55 12.51
CA ALA A 634 -22.68 -38.51 13.51
C ALA A 634 -23.60 -37.44 12.91
N VAL A 635 -24.47 -36.89 13.76
CA VAL A 635 -25.27 -35.69 13.49
C VAL A 635 -24.94 -34.67 14.54
N ILE A 636 -24.58 -33.46 14.11
CA ILE A 636 -24.20 -32.36 14.99
C ILE A 636 -25.32 -31.33 14.91
N ARG A 637 -25.81 -30.90 16.07
CA ARG A 637 -26.80 -29.82 16.21
C ARG A 637 -26.14 -28.66 16.93
N LEU A 638 -25.95 -27.55 16.23
CA LEU A 638 -25.47 -26.29 16.80
C LEU A 638 -26.70 -25.41 17.07
N SER A 639 -26.87 -25.01 18.33
CA SER A 639 -27.98 -24.19 18.83
C SER A 639 -27.56 -22.75 19.09
#